data_AF-A0A812JUI0-F1
#
_entry.id   AF-A0A812JUI0-F1
#
_cell.length_a   1.000
_cell.length_b   1.000
_cell.length_c   1.000
_cell.angle_alpha   90.00
_cell.angle_beta   90.00
_cell.angle_gamma   90.00
#
_symmetry.space_group_name_H-M   'P 1'
#
loop_
_entity.id
_entity.type
_entity.pdbx_description
1 polymer ?
#
loop_
_entity_poly.entity_id
_entity_poly.type
_entity_poly.pdbx_seq_one_letter_code
_entity_poly.pdbx_strand_id
1 'polypeptide(L)'
;MPPAKKAKAMAGKKDLDAPGLGDLPPSSYDPNIEHFKMIEASISEIKAHPVFGPNIDYVDPLPLVPADQNDLAGFLAPLDRRQLELSRDSGSEYFCGVNILWGSPLESITPGVPIMTKAVADLVKRLLARGPKILEDRLEFVFPGPTDRRWRRCSPEEQQHAVIMAVHEKILMGAPDSELLEWKRVMLSCPANFVHLATEQDVYFYTINKRFKAEADQKAITHKTTQMIFDVWNFKVRKEVFTGPLTADDVATLYGRNLIQVSRRSSGGGANHDDKDRSKPGTIKACLQVYERMLAHEPLRQIVLASEQEFLDDSRFAGVYKLQEMCKLCKDHVLKLEWLLGTISARFTAGTLHDFSMRNLATAGTKQYGLVFLKQREMKLWLLGPFLDSRNIVADCKSKLREVFASRDSYMKLLRPLVPEEAENIDVSWQATWPKSGLLVLELVETACFSVDATDESTIRLGIKMPKDAILEIDTCLKEELKAINDAGKSQDPDPEPDQAQKIPNPSGAAPSRTSDTDEAMAEGTDPESKRLAHAKRIMSSYLVLESEDDKKTSGALAAALKKHKLVQVDTASMSGNLIIVMDVNGWGEAITAPHIRRPPIQQSILNKIFEAIGLARRGASDWKTMAPGEIVVCLNGGRSNNSFMSKLFGVGPGVGRSKSRGSNIMWREITTTFTPESVQSRRVRTSRKALASLKCSQKMFWWFDAATDIPVKSYKHCQGTNAFDLMGPFSLESWKSLPSIPYGEKKLLWGKRRAAVGGKTATGETDDEGAAVDRDEIAEETGAVDEEEIELPDVGSGRGSSKTLAPTVQQPVVYHEMPVTLWESALQATSAAHIIDVTPQSGRLAAWAVCNRLGYVGIACTQHHMEYIEKTVMKEVLAALSNPGSGLYAPALADKNIEQKAKEEAKRKQEEEKKKKAETAAVKKRKENENQSGQTQTETKKPKKDEGSSGSGAGESGGGSTSGLSAALQAMLDKAKNKEASG
;
A
#
# COMPACT_ATOMS: atom_id res chain seq x y z
N MET A 1 -31.12 1.61 -32.41
CA MET A 1 -31.34 2.40 -33.64
C MET A 1 -32.81 2.78 -33.71
N PRO A 2 -33.19 4.07 -33.67
CA PRO A 2 -34.46 4.56 -34.22
C PRO A 2 -34.27 5.01 -35.68
N PRO A 3 -35.33 5.07 -36.50
CA PRO A 3 -35.22 5.14 -37.95
C PRO A 3 -34.85 6.55 -38.44
N ALA A 4 -33.92 6.59 -39.39
CA ALA A 4 -33.48 7.81 -40.07
C ALA A 4 -34.60 8.42 -40.92
N LYS A 5 -35.03 9.65 -40.58
CA LYS A 5 -35.78 10.51 -41.50
C LYS A 5 -34.84 10.96 -42.62
N LYS A 6 -35.07 10.49 -43.85
CA LYS A 6 -34.40 10.96 -45.07
C LYS A 6 -34.69 12.45 -45.27
N ALA A 7 -33.70 13.30 -45.02
CA ALA A 7 -33.68 14.67 -45.52
C ALA A 7 -33.36 14.65 -47.02
N LYS A 8 -34.16 15.37 -47.80
CA LYS A 8 -34.11 15.48 -49.25
C LYS A 8 -32.88 16.32 -49.63
N ALA A 9 -31.88 15.72 -50.29
CA ALA A 9 -30.68 16.41 -50.75
C ALA A 9 -31.05 17.42 -51.84
N MET A 10 -30.95 18.71 -51.54
CA MET A 10 -30.80 19.74 -52.58
C MET A 10 -29.33 19.82 -52.95
N ALA A 11 -28.98 19.38 -54.16
CA ALA A 11 -27.66 19.58 -54.75
C ALA A 11 -27.52 21.04 -55.20
N GLY A 12 -27.30 21.95 -54.25
CA GLY A 12 -26.70 23.26 -54.53
C GLY A 12 -25.20 23.10 -54.72
N LYS A 13 -24.59 23.89 -55.61
CA LYS A 13 -23.12 23.97 -55.74
C LYS A 13 -22.52 24.23 -54.34
N LYS A 14 -21.53 23.44 -53.93
CA LYS A 14 -20.78 23.66 -52.69
C LYS A 14 -20.08 25.02 -52.79
N ASP A 15 -20.61 26.02 -52.09
CA ASP A 15 -19.92 27.30 -51.93
C ASP A 15 -18.92 27.16 -50.78
N LEU A 16 -17.71 26.68 -51.10
CA LEU A 16 -16.63 26.53 -50.13
C LEU A 16 -16.19 27.90 -49.54
N ASP A 17 -16.56 29.01 -50.19
CA ASP A 17 -16.18 30.37 -49.80
C ASP A 17 -17.19 31.05 -48.86
N ALA A 18 -18.28 30.37 -48.45
CA ALA A 18 -19.26 30.93 -47.53
C ALA A 18 -18.57 31.46 -46.24
N PRO A 19 -18.69 32.75 -45.88
CA PRO A 19 -17.87 33.36 -44.81
C PRO A 19 -18.30 32.96 -43.38
N GLY A 20 -19.43 32.27 -43.23
CA GLY A 20 -20.00 31.88 -41.95
C GLY A 20 -19.42 30.61 -41.34
N LEU A 21 -19.46 30.53 -40.00
CA LEU A 21 -19.17 29.33 -39.22
C LEU A 21 -20.38 29.06 -38.30
N GLY A 22 -21.02 27.91 -38.44
CA GLY A 22 -22.28 27.62 -37.73
C GLY A 22 -22.05 27.32 -36.26
N ASP A 23 -23.13 27.12 -35.50
CA ASP A 23 -23.03 26.60 -34.14
C ASP A 23 -22.70 25.10 -34.15
N LEU A 24 -22.11 24.62 -33.05
CA LEU A 24 -21.98 23.18 -32.86
C LEU A 24 -23.35 22.53 -32.65
N PRO A 25 -23.57 21.31 -33.15
CA PRO A 25 -24.78 20.54 -32.85
C PRO A 25 -24.96 20.43 -31.33
N PRO A 26 -26.20 20.54 -30.80
CA PRO A 26 -26.46 20.40 -29.36
C PRO A 26 -26.02 19.06 -28.76
N SER A 27 -25.86 18.03 -29.59
CA SER A 27 -25.35 16.72 -29.20
C SER A 27 -23.81 16.64 -29.12
N SER A 28 -23.09 17.72 -29.42
CA SER A 28 -21.64 17.75 -29.36
C SER A 28 -21.16 17.70 -27.92
N TYR A 29 -20.11 16.93 -27.66
CA TYR A 29 -19.48 16.91 -26.36
C TYR A 29 -18.78 18.24 -26.08
N ASP A 30 -19.09 18.86 -24.94
CA ASP A 30 -18.38 20.04 -24.46
C ASP A 30 -17.46 19.68 -23.28
N PRO A 31 -16.13 19.64 -23.50
CA PRO A 31 -15.15 19.36 -22.45
C PRO A 31 -15.04 20.47 -21.39
N ASN A 32 -15.57 21.67 -21.66
CA ASN A 32 -15.26 22.86 -20.87
C ASN A 32 -16.29 23.20 -19.80
N ILE A 33 -17.38 22.42 -19.68
CA ILE A 33 -18.50 22.70 -18.76
C ILE A 33 -17.99 22.90 -17.32
N GLU A 34 -17.19 21.97 -16.80
CA GLU A 34 -16.70 22.05 -15.41
C GLU A 34 -15.69 23.18 -15.22
N HIS A 35 -14.86 23.46 -16.23
CA HIS A 35 -13.94 24.59 -16.18
C HIS A 35 -14.69 25.93 -16.17
N PHE A 36 -15.73 26.09 -16.99
CA PHE A 36 -16.54 27.31 -16.99
C PHE A 36 -17.32 27.50 -15.69
N LYS A 37 -17.84 26.44 -15.07
CA LYS A 37 -18.41 26.52 -13.71
C LYS A 37 -17.40 27.02 -12.69
N MET A 38 -16.15 26.58 -12.77
CA MET A 38 -15.08 27.05 -11.89
C MET A 38 -14.77 28.55 -12.10
N ILE A 39 -14.75 29.01 -13.35
CA ILE A 39 -14.56 30.42 -13.68
C ILE A 39 -15.75 31.27 -13.22
N GLU A 40 -16.98 30.80 -13.42
CA GLU A 40 -18.20 31.47 -12.95
C GLU A 40 -18.23 31.61 -11.42
N ALA A 41 -17.86 30.55 -10.70
CA ALA A 41 -17.71 30.58 -9.25
C ALA A 41 -16.63 31.59 -8.83
N SER A 42 -15.47 31.58 -9.49
CA SER A 42 -14.37 32.51 -9.20
C SER A 42 -14.79 33.97 -9.41
N ILE A 43 -15.52 34.28 -10.48
CA ILE A 43 -16.06 35.63 -10.74
C ILE A 43 -17.07 36.03 -9.66
N SER A 44 -17.90 35.09 -9.22
CA SER A 44 -18.91 35.35 -8.18
C SER A 44 -18.27 35.71 -6.84
N GLU A 45 -17.21 34.99 -6.44
CA GLU A 45 -16.42 35.29 -5.24
C GLU A 45 -15.71 36.64 -5.33
N ILE A 46 -15.11 36.97 -6.49
CA ILE A 46 -14.50 38.28 -6.72
C ILE A 46 -15.55 39.39 -6.56
N LYS A 47 -16.74 39.23 -7.15
CA LYS A 47 -17.84 40.21 -7.05
C LYS A 47 -18.37 40.37 -5.61
N ALA A 48 -18.35 39.29 -4.83
CA ALA A 48 -18.79 39.32 -3.44
C ALA A 48 -17.80 40.04 -2.52
N HIS A 49 -16.52 40.10 -2.88
CA HIS A 49 -15.47 40.68 -2.04
C HIS A 49 -15.55 42.23 -2.00
N PRO A 50 -15.49 42.87 -0.80
CA PRO A 50 -15.68 44.32 -0.64
C PRO A 50 -14.74 45.20 -1.47
N VAL A 51 -13.48 44.78 -1.63
CA VAL A 51 -12.48 45.52 -2.43
C VAL A 51 -12.89 45.66 -3.90
N PHE A 52 -13.50 44.63 -4.49
CA PHE A 52 -13.86 44.61 -5.91
C PHE A 52 -15.29 45.12 -6.14
N GLY A 53 -16.23 44.64 -5.32
CA GLY A 53 -17.65 45.01 -5.35
C GLY A 53 -18.46 44.27 -6.43
N PRO A 54 -19.80 44.27 -6.31
CA PRO A 54 -20.70 43.44 -7.13
C PRO A 54 -20.73 43.84 -8.61
N ASN A 55 -20.33 45.07 -8.91
CA ASN A 55 -20.38 45.67 -10.25
C ASN A 55 -18.99 45.81 -10.88
N ILE A 56 -17.98 45.08 -10.40
CA ILE A 56 -16.60 45.17 -10.91
C ILE A 56 -16.52 44.98 -12.44
N ASP A 57 -17.45 44.24 -13.05
CA ASP A 57 -17.57 44.05 -14.50
C ASP A 57 -18.10 45.27 -15.27
N TYR A 58 -18.69 46.25 -14.60
CA TYR A 58 -19.18 47.50 -15.18
C TYR A 58 -18.26 48.70 -14.89
N VAL A 59 -17.20 48.50 -14.09
CA VAL A 59 -16.25 49.56 -13.74
C VAL A 59 -15.38 49.91 -14.95
N ASP A 60 -15.22 51.20 -15.21
CA ASP A 60 -14.36 51.72 -16.27
C ASP A 60 -12.87 51.46 -15.97
N PRO A 61 -12.00 51.39 -17.01
CA PRO A 61 -10.59 51.15 -16.82
C PRO A 61 -9.93 52.31 -16.09
N LEU A 62 -8.91 52.01 -15.28
CA LEU A 62 -8.28 53.03 -14.43
C LEU A 62 -7.52 54.08 -15.27
N PRO A 63 -7.64 55.38 -14.95
CA PRO A 63 -6.87 56.44 -15.60
C PRO A 63 -5.39 56.40 -15.19
N LEU A 64 -4.49 56.87 -16.05
CA LEU A 64 -3.05 56.96 -15.73
C LEU A 64 -2.75 57.90 -14.56
N VAL A 65 -3.54 58.97 -14.45
CA VAL A 65 -3.48 59.93 -13.36
C VAL A 65 -4.80 59.82 -12.59
N PRO A 66 -4.76 59.45 -11.31
CA PRO A 66 -5.97 59.31 -10.50
C PRO A 66 -6.63 60.68 -10.29
N ALA A 67 -7.95 60.70 -10.15
CA ALA A 67 -8.71 61.95 -9.91
C ALA A 67 -8.44 62.51 -8.51
N ASP A 68 -8.30 61.61 -7.53
CA ASP A 68 -7.97 61.92 -6.14
C ASP A 68 -6.68 61.20 -5.69
N GLN A 69 -6.00 61.73 -4.66
CA GLN A 69 -4.77 61.11 -4.12
C GLN A 69 -4.96 59.69 -3.55
N ASN A 70 -6.21 59.30 -3.27
CA ASN A 70 -6.57 57.99 -2.72
C ASN A 70 -7.04 56.99 -3.79
N ASP A 71 -7.15 57.40 -5.07
CA ASP A 71 -7.58 56.54 -6.16
C ASP A 71 -6.41 55.75 -6.77
N LEU A 72 -6.72 54.58 -7.34
CA LEU A 72 -5.73 53.75 -8.03
C LEU A 72 -5.42 54.30 -9.43
N ALA A 73 -4.13 54.57 -9.71
CA ALA A 73 -3.66 54.84 -11.06
C ALA A 73 -3.61 53.55 -11.90
N GLY A 74 -3.94 53.61 -13.19
CA GLY A 74 -3.76 52.50 -14.13
C GLY A 74 -2.28 52.19 -14.42
N PHE A 75 -2.03 51.10 -15.14
CA PHE A 75 -0.73 50.82 -15.77
C PHE A 75 -0.65 51.40 -17.19
N LEU A 76 -1.79 51.51 -17.87
CA LEU A 76 -1.92 51.96 -19.26
C LEU A 76 -2.98 53.06 -19.37
N ALA A 77 -2.93 53.82 -20.46
CA ALA A 77 -4.01 54.75 -20.80
C ALA A 77 -5.32 53.97 -20.94
N PRO A 78 -6.40 54.39 -20.24
CA PRO A 78 -7.69 53.70 -20.33
C PRO A 78 -8.26 53.85 -21.74
N LEU A 79 -9.21 52.99 -22.09
CA LEU A 79 -9.94 53.08 -23.35
C LEU A 79 -10.55 54.47 -23.56
N ASP A 80 -10.13 55.15 -24.63
CA ASP A 80 -10.79 56.34 -25.17
C ASP A 80 -11.71 55.92 -26.32
N ARG A 81 -13.03 56.06 -26.10
CA ARG A 81 -14.04 55.67 -27.10
C ARG A 81 -13.92 56.44 -28.42
N ARG A 82 -13.48 57.71 -28.37
CA ARG A 82 -13.29 58.50 -29.59
C ARG A 82 -12.08 58.00 -30.38
N GLN A 83 -11.01 57.64 -29.70
CA GLN A 83 -9.84 57.02 -30.36
C GLN A 83 -10.15 55.62 -30.88
N LEU A 84 -10.97 54.84 -30.16
CA LEU A 84 -11.47 53.55 -30.64
C LEU A 84 -12.27 53.72 -31.93
N GLU A 85 -13.18 54.70 -32.01
CA GLU A 85 -13.95 55.01 -33.22
C GLU A 85 -13.05 55.47 -34.39
N LEU A 86 -12.09 56.36 -34.13
CA LEU A 86 -11.12 56.78 -35.14
C LEU A 86 -10.24 55.63 -35.65
N SER A 87 -9.83 54.73 -34.75
CA SER A 87 -9.03 53.54 -35.10
C SER A 87 -9.87 52.53 -35.89
N ARG A 88 -11.15 52.40 -35.52
CA ARG A 88 -12.13 51.59 -36.26
C ARG A 88 -12.28 52.10 -37.69
N ASP A 89 -12.54 53.40 -37.86
CA ASP A 89 -12.82 53.98 -39.16
C ASP A 89 -11.57 54.04 -40.06
N SER A 90 -10.37 54.16 -39.46
CA SER A 90 -9.09 54.13 -40.19
C SER A 90 -8.56 52.73 -40.50
N GLY A 91 -9.16 51.67 -39.95
CA GLY A 91 -8.66 50.30 -40.12
C GLY A 91 -7.41 49.99 -39.27
N SER A 92 -7.01 50.87 -38.34
CA SER A 92 -5.82 50.69 -37.50
C SER A 92 -6.14 49.92 -36.22
N GLU A 93 -5.14 49.21 -35.66
CA GLU A 93 -5.25 48.57 -34.35
C GLU A 93 -5.24 49.63 -33.24
N TYR A 94 -5.96 49.36 -32.14
CA TYR A 94 -6.00 50.26 -30.98
C TYR A 94 -5.55 49.55 -29.70
N PHE A 95 -4.50 50.04 -29.07
CA PHE A 95 -3.94 49.48 -27.83
C PHE A 95 -4.25 50.38 -26.63
N CYS A 96 -4.83 49.81 -25.57
CA CYS A 96 -5.19 50.55 -24.35
C CYS A 96 -5.31 49.62 -23.12
N GLY A 97 -5.56 50.21 -21.95
CA GLY A 97 -5.99 49.49 -20.75
C GLY A 97 -7.50 49.29 -20.72
N VAL A 98 -7.96 48.08 -20.40
CA VAL A 98 -9.39 47.74 -20.28
C VAL A 98 -9.67 47.01 -18.97
N ASN A 99 -10.96 46.88 -18.65
CA ASN A 99 -11.42 45.93 -17.65
C ASN A 99 -11.43 44.52 -18.24
N ILE A 100 -10.71 43.61 -17.59
CA ILE A 100 -10.56 42.22 -18.04
C ILE A 100 -11.90 41.48 -18.16
N LEU A 101 -12.94 41.88 -17.42
CA LEU A 101 -14.26 41.24 -17.44
C LEU A 101 -15.17 41.75 -18.56
N TRP A 102 -14.76 42.75 -19.32
CA TRP A 102 -15.53 43.25 -20.48
C TRP A 102 -15.55 42.26 -21.65
N GLY A 103 -14.54 41.38 -21.73
CA GLY A 103 -14.60 40.17 -22.55
C GLY A 103 -15.33 39.07 -21.82
N SER A 104 -16.36 38.48 -22.43
CA SER A 104 -17.15 37.39 -21.81
C SER A 104 -16.24 36.20 -21.45
N PRO A 105 -15.95 35.94 -20.15
CA PRO A 105 -15.00 34.88 -19.77
C PRO A 105 -15.58 33.48 -19.97
N LEU A 106 -16.90 33.38 -20.12
CA LEU A 106 -17.64 32.13 -20.29
C LEU A 106 -17.92 31.81 -21.77
N GLU A 107 -17.45 32.66 -22.70
CA GLU A 107 -17.55 32.42 -24.14
C GLU A 107 -16.20 32.00 -24.71
N SER A 108 -16.23 30.97 -25.57
CA SER A 108 -15.07 30.52 -26.33
C SER A 108 -15.28 30.71 -27.82
N ILE A 109 -14.24 31.19 -28.51
CA ILE A 109 -14.21 31.29 -29.97
C ILE A 109 -14.07 29.90 -30.61
N THR A 110 -13.48 28.96 -29.87
CA THR A 110 -13.28 27.57 -30.25
C THR A 110 -14.14 26.65 -29.36
N PRO A 111 -15.49 26.75 -29.44
CA PRO A 111 -16.37 25.91 -28.61
C PRO A 111 -16.09 24.43 -28.87
N GLY A 112 -16.21 23.61 -27.83
CA GLY A 112 -15.94 22.17 -27.89
C GLY A 112 -14.45 21.78 -27.97
N VAL A 113 -13.51 22.74 -27.98
CA VAL A 113 -12.07 22.47 -27.86
C VAL A 113 -11.69 22.49 -26.36
N PRO A 114 -11.10 21.42 -25.81
CA PRO A 114 -10.78 21.35 -24.38
C PRO A 114 -9.86 22.49 -23.92
N ILE A 115 -10.17 23.12 -22.78
CA ILE A 115 -9.28 24.04 -22.09
C ILE A 115 -8.39 23.22 -21.15
N MET A 116 -7.07 23.36 -21.31
CA MET A 116 -6.10 22.62 -20.50
C MET A 116 -5.97 23.26 -19.12
N THR A 117 -6.76 22.82 -18.15
CA THR A 117 -6.83 23.44 -16.81
C THR A 117 -5.49 23.48 -16.08
N LYS A 118 -4.56 22.56 -16.35
CA LYS A 118 -3.19 22.54 -15.82
C LYS A 118 -2.34 23.65 -16.43
N ALA A 119 -2.52 23.92 -17.73
CA ALA A 119 -1.85 25.05 -18.37
C ALA A 119 -2.36 26.38 -17.79
N VAL A 120 -3.66 26.47 -17.46
CA VAL A 120 -4.22 27.61 -16.71
C VAL A 120 -3.63 27.68 -15.30
N ALA A 121 -3.53 26.56 -14.57
CA ALA A 121 -2.91 26.53 -13.25
C ALA A 121 -1.42 26.93 -13.27
N ASP A 122 -0.67 26.51 -14.30
CA ASP A 122 0.73 26.90 -14.49
C ASP A 122 0.85 28.41 -14.78
N LEU A 123 -0.12 28.99 -15.51
CA LEU A 123 -0.22 30.44 -15.70
C LEU A 123 -0.55 31.16 -14.38
N VAL A 124 -1.52 30.66 -13.60
CA VAL A 124 -1.86 31.18 -12.26
C VAL A 124 -0.63 31.21 -11.37
N LYS A 125 0.10 30.09 -11.28
CA LYS A 125 1.33 29.99 -10.48
C LYS A 125 2.37 31.02 -10.88
N ARG A 126 2.57 31.24 -12.19
CA ARG A 126 3.48 32.28 -12.69
C ARG A 126 3.03 33.69 -12.32
N LEU A 127 1.73 33.98 -12.45
CA LEU A 127 1.16 35.27 -12.06
C LEU A 127 1.30 35.53 -10.56
N LEU A 128 0.99 34.54 -9.73
CA LEU A 128 1.11 34.64 -8.27
C LEU A 128 2.56 34.83 -7.81
N ALA A 129 3.52 34.13 -8.43
CA ALA A 129 4.94 34.29 -8.13
C ALA A 129 5.47 35.69 -8.49
N ARG A 130 4.93 36.29 -9.56
CA ARG A 130 5.28 37.65 -10.00
C ARG A 130 4.63 38.74 -9.16
N GLY A 131 3.44 38.46 -8.60
CA GLY A 131 2.58 39.42 -7.91
C GLY A 131 1.79 40.32 -8.87
N PRO A 132 0.96 41.23 -8.32
CA PRO A 132 0.09 42.11 -9.11
C PRO A 132 0.91 43.16 -9.86
N LYS A 133 1.21 42.87 -11.13
CA LYS A 133 1.92 43.76 -12.06
C LYS A 133 1.18 43.75 -13.40
N ILE A 134 1.45 44.74 -14.25
CA ILE A 134 0.97 44.77 -15.63
C ILE A 134 1.18 43.41 -16.31
N LEU A 135 0.19 42.91 -17.05
CA LEU A 135 0.33 41.67 -17.80
C LEU A 135 1.30 41.90 -18.96
N GLU A 136 2.20 40.95 -19.21
CA GLU A 136 3.04 40.98 -20.42
C GLU A 136 2.23 40.68 -21.67
N ASP A 137 1.24 39.80 -21.52
CA ASP A 137 0.33 39.41 -22.58
C ASP A 137 -0.87 40.34 -22.62
N ARG A 138 -1.27 40.72 -23.83
CA ARG A 138 -2.47 41.53 -24.08
C ARG A 138 -3.66 40.67 -24.47
N LEU A 139 -4.85 41.06 -24.00
CA LEU A 139 -6.10 40.52 -24.53
C LEU A 139 -6.41 41.16 -25.88
N GLU A 140 -7.02 40.41 -26.78
CA GLU A 140 -7.32 40.90 -28.12
C GLU A 140 -8.82 40.81 -28.36
N PHE A 141 -9.40 41.90 -28.87
CA PHE A 141 -10.83 42.05 -29.07
C PHE A 141 -11.14 42.40 -30.52
N VAL A 142 -12.24 41.88 -31.03
CA VAL A 142 -12.82 42.39 -32.28
C VAL A 142 -13.36 43.80 -31.99
N PHE A 143 -13.20 44.73 -32.94
CA PHE A 143 -13.84 46.04 -32.82
C PHE A 143 -15.35 45.89 -32.57
N PRO A 144 -15.88 46.43 -31.45
CA PRO A 144 -17.28 46.29 -31.13
C PRO A 144 -18.16 47.09 -32.09
N GLY A 145 -19.31 46.53 -32.43
CA GLY A 145 -20.39 47.26 -33.08
C GLY A 145 -20.93 48.38 -32.17
N PRO A 146 -21.62 49.39 -32.74
CA PRO A 146 -22.16 50.52 -31.96
C PRO A 146 -23.13 50.12 -30.83
N THR A 147 -23.72 48.93 -30.92
CA THR A 147 -24.72 48.39 -29.99
C THR A 147 -24.18 47.29 -29.06
N ASP A 148 -22.91 46.89 -29.19
CA ASP A 148 -22.37 45.74 -28.49
C ASP A 148 -22.09 46.09 -27.02
N ARG A 149 -22.83 45.45 -26.12
CA ARG A 149 -22.69 45.62 -24.66
C ARG A 149 -21.58 44.78 -24.04
N ARG A 150 -21.14 43.73 -24.73
CA ARG A 150 -20.02 42.87 -24.33
C ARG A 150 -19.11 42.72 -25.52
N TRP A 151 -17.81 42.81 -25.27
CA TRP A 151 -16.85 42.75 -26.36
C TRP A 151 -16.41 41.34 -26.62
N ARG A 152 -16.19 41.07 -27.90
CA ARG A 152 -15.83 39.75 -28.36
C ARG A 152 -14.33 39.57 -28.33
N ARG A 153 -13.85 38.74 -27.39
CA ARG A 153 -12.45 38.33 -27.27
C ARG A 153 -12.07 37.42 -28.46
N CYS A 154 -10.88 37.61 -29.00
CA CYS A 154 -10.27 36.78 -30.05
C CYS A 154 -8.83 36.31 -29.71
N SER A 155 -8.32 36.67 -28.53
CA SER A 155 -7.14 36.01 -27.93
C SER A 155 -7.52 34.68 -27.27
N PRO A 156 -6.58 33.79 -26.90
CA PRO A 156 -6.83 32.57 -26.12
C PRO A 156 -7.45 32.78 -24.72
N GLU A 157 -8.23 31.80 -24.25
CA GLU A 157 -9.01 31.81 -22.99
C GLU A 157 -8.12 31.84 -21.75
N GLU A 158 -7.04 31.06 -21.81
CA GLU A 158 -6.26 30.65 -20.65
C GLU A 158 -5.63 31.84 -19.93
N GLN A 159 -5.27 32.90 -20.65
CA GLN A 159 -4.72 34.13 -20.08
C GLN A 159 -5.75 34.86 -19.20
N GLN A 160 -6.96 35.05 -19.72
CA GLN A 160 -8.04 35.72 -18.99
C GLN A 160 -8.46 34.89 -17.76
N HIS A 161 -8.61 33.59 -17.96
CA HIS A 161 -8.97 32.64 -16.90
C HIS A 161 -7.92 32.58 -15.79
N ALA A 162 -6.63 32.59 -16.13
CA ALA A 162 -5.56 32.56 -15.15
C ALA A 162 -5.54 33.80 -14.25
N VAL A 163 -5.83 34.99 -14.79
CA VAL A 163 -5.92 36.20 -13.96
C VAL A 163 -7.12 36.12 -13.01
N ILE A 164 -8.29 35.71 -13.51
CA ILE A 164 -9.50 35.53 -12.68
C ILE A 164 -9.21 34.54 -11.54
N MET A 165 -8.61 33.39 -11.85
CA MET A 165 -8.28 32.37 -10.85
C MET A 165 -7.21 32.84 -9.86
N ALA A 166 -6.19 33.59 -10.30
CA ALA A 166 -5.16 34.13 -9.41
C ALA A 166 -5.73 35.12 -8.39
N VAL A 167 -6.65 36.00 -8.82
CA VAL A 167 -7.34 36.93 -7.91
C VAL A 167 -8.22 36.17 -6.92
N HIS A 168 -8.99 35.20 -7.41
CA HIS A 168 -9.82 34.34 -6.55
C HIS A 168 -8.98 33.58 -5.51
N GLU A 169 -7.85 33.00 -5.90
CA GLU A 169 -6.95 32.31 -4.98
C GLU A 169 -6.39 33.24 -3.89
N LYS A 170 -6.06 34.49 -4.24
CA LYS A 170 -5.60 35.50 -3.27
C LYS A 170 -6.67 35.93 -2.28
N ILE A 171 -7.93 35.99 -2.72
CA ILE A 171 -9.09 36.21 -1.83
C ILE A 171 -9.21 35.05 -0.85
N LEU A 172 -9.15 33.80 -1.32
CA LEU A 172 -9.25 32.61 -0.46
C LEU A 172 -8.09 32.50 0.54
N MET A 173 -6.90 32.98 0.16
CA MET A 173 -5.74 33.05 1.06
C MET A 173 -5.80 34.19 2.09
N GLY A 174 -6.84 35.03 2.06
CA GLY A 174 -6.99 36.16 2.98
C GLY A 174 -5.90 37.23 2.78
N ALA A 175 -5.50 37.48 1.54
CA ALA A 175 -4.55 38.54 1.22
C ALA A 175 -5.06 39.91 1.74
N PRO A 176 -4.17 40.80 2.22
CA PRO A 176 -4.58 42.09 2.75
C PRO A 176 -5.22 42.96 1.66
N ASP A 177 -6.14 43.85 2.05
CA ASP A 177 -6.83 44.75 1.12
C ASP A 177 -5.87 45.57 0.25
N SER A 178 -4.69 45.94 0.77
CA SER A 178 -3.65 46.63 0.00
C SER A 178 -3.12 45.81 -1.17
N GLU A 179 -2.96 44.49 -1.01
CA GLU A 179 -2.57 43.60 -2.10
C GLU A 179 -3.73 43.37 -3.06
N LEU A 180 -4.96 43.19 -2.55
CA LEU A 180 -6.15 43.00 -3.37
C LEU A 180 -6.49 44.24 -4.22
N LEU A 181 -6.18 45.44 -3.73
CA LEU A 181 -6.28 46.68 -4.51
C LEU A 181 -5.32 46.69 -5.70
N GLU A 182 -4.09 46.19 -5.55
CA GLU A 182 -3.16 46.03 -6.67
C GLU A 182 -3.64 44.95 -7.66
N TRP A 183 -4.27 43.87 -7.18
CA TRP A 183 -4.92 42.90 -8.07
C TRP A 183 -6.14 43.48 -8.80
N LYS A 184 -6.93 44.33 -8.14
CA LYS A 184 -8.00 45.11 -8.76
C LYS A 184 -7.44 46.04 -9.83
N ARG A 185 -6.28 46.67 -9.60
CA ARG A 185 -5.56 47.47 -10.59
C ARG A 185 -5.17 46.65 -11.82
N VAL A 186 -4.69 45.41 -11.64
CA VAL A 186 -4.41 44.49 -12.76
C VAL A 186 -5.67 44.19 -13.56
N MET A 187 -6.81 43.92 -12.90
CA MET A 187 -8.08 43.64 -13.59
C MET A 187 -8.63 44.85 -14.36
N LEU A 188 -8.48 46.07 -13.82
CA LEU A 188 -9.02 47.30 -14.42
C LEU A 188 -8.04 48.06 -15.31
N SER A 189 -6.81 47.58 -15.45
CA SER A 189 -5.80 48.13 -16.36
C SER A 189 -5.13 47.01 -17.16
N CYS A 190 -5.93 46.04 -17.57
CA CYS A 190 -5.50 44.90 -18.38
C CYS A 190 -5.10 45.40 -19.77
N PRO A 191 -3.89 45.10 -20.28
CA PRO A 191 -3.50 45.46 -21.64
C PRO A 191 -4.41 44.80 -22.67
N ALA A 192 -4.95 45.59 -23.59
CA ALA A 192 -5.80 45.09 -24.65
C ALA A 192 -5.52 45.74 -26.00
N ASN A 193 -5.78 44.98 -27.07
CA ASN A 193 -5.67 45.42 -28.45
C ASN A 193 -6.97 45.15 -29.21
N PHE A 194 -7.45 46.12 -29.99
CA PHE A 194 -8.60 45.95 -30.87
C PHE A 194 -8.16 45.71 -32.30
N VAL A 195 -8.71 44.66 -32.92
CA VAL A 195 -8.32 44.19 -34.25
C VAL A 195 -9.52 44.10 -35.19
N HIS A 196 -9.26 44.41 -36.47
CA HIS A 196 -10.27 44.37 -37.53
C HIS A 196 -10.42 42.95 -38.07
N LEU A 197 -11.53 42.31 -37.71
CA LEU A 197 -11.90 40.96 -38.17
C LEU A 197 -13.33 41.01 -38.70
N ALA A 198 -13.48 40.88 -40.02
CA ALA A 198 -14.73 41.18 -40.71
C ALA A 198 -15.76 40.05 -40.62
N THR A 199 -15.30 38.80 -40.49
CA THR A 199 -16.16 37.62 -40.48
C THR A 199 -15.92 36.73 -39.26
N GLU A 200 -16.91 35.90 -38.92
CA GLU A 200 -16.79 34.83 -37.91
C GLU A 200 -15.57 33.93 -38.15
N GLN A 201 -15.31 33.63 -39.42
CA GLN A 201 -14.18 32.83 -39.83
C GLN A 201 -12.84 33.55 -39.56
N ASP A 202 -12.77 34.86 -39.79
CA ASP A 202 -11.58 35.66 -39.47
C ASP A 202 -11.31 35.65 -37.96
N VAL A 203 -12.36 35.83 -37.13
CA VAL A 203 -12.27 35.75 -35.67
C VAL A 203 -11.77 34.38 -35.20
N TYR A 204 -12.30 33.31 -35.78
CA TYR A 204 -11.88 31.95 -35.49
C TYR A 204 -10.41 31.72 -35.86
N PHE A 205 -10.02 31.96 -37.11
CA PHE A 205 -8.65 31.72 -37.55
C PHE A 205 -7.63 32.68 -36.92
N TYR A 206 -8.04 33.89 -36.51
CA TYR A 206 -7.19 34.77 -35.72
C TYR A 206 -6.79 34.11 -34.39
N THR A 207 -7.77 33.56 -33.65
CA THR A 207 -7.54 32.78 -32.42
C THR A 207 -6.62 31.59 -32.69
N ILE A 208 -6.90 30.80 -33.74
CA ILE A 208 -6.10 29.62 -34.10
C ILE A 208 -4.66 30.01 -34.46
N ASN A 209 -4.48 31.06 -35.24
CA ASN A 209 -3.17 31.57 -35.63
C ASN A 209 -2.36 32.08 -34.45
N LYS A 210 -3.00 32.70 -33.45
CA LYS A 210 -2.34 33.09 -32.18
C LYS A 210 -1.85 31.86 -31.40
N ARG A 211 -2.68 30.83 -31.30
CA ARG A 211 -2.32 29.55 -30.66
C ARG A 211 -1.24 28.78 -31.44
N PHE A 212 -1.06 29.08 -32.73
CA PHE A 212 -0.01 28.51 -33.58
C PHE A 212 1.30 29.31 -33.56
N LYS A 213 1.21 30.64 -33.49
CA LYS A 213 2.35 31.58 -33.48
C LYS A 213 2.96 31.85 -32.12
N ALA A 214 2.35 31.38 -31.03
CA ALA A 214 2.82 31.61 -29.67
C ALA A 214 4.35 31.49 -29.59
N GLU A 215 5.00 32.58 -29.17
CA GLU A 215 6.44 32.69 -29.04
C GLU A 215 6.97 31.60 -28.09
N ALA A 216 8.29 31.37 -28.08
CA ALA A 216 8.91 30.31 -27.29
C ALA A 216 8.49 30.32 -25.79
N ASP A 217 8.06 31.48 -25.28
CA ASP A 217 7.70 31.73 -23.89
C ASP A 217 6.21 31.46 -23.55
N GLN A 218 5.36 31.18 -24.54
CA GLN A 218 3.92 30.97 -24.39
C GLN A 218 3.46 29.53 -24.68
N LYS A 219 4.26 28.52 -24.29
CA LYS A 219 3.88 27.09 -24.44
C LYS A 219 2.53 26.71 -23.82
N ALA A 220 2.07 27.46 -22.82
CA ALA A 220 0.81 27.23 -22.11
C ALA A 220 -0.44 27.41 -23.00
N ILE A 221 -0.40 28.27 -24.03
CA ILE A 221 -1.58 28.57 -24.88
C ILE A 221 -1.55 27.88 -26.25
N THR A 222 -0.45 27.17 -26.55
CA THR A 222 -0.32 26.37 -27.78
C THR A 222 -1.28 25.19 -27.77
N HIS A 223 -1.94 24.93 -28.91
CA HIS A 223 -2.79 23.75 -29.06
C HIS A 223 -1.99 22.46 -28.82
N LYS A 224 -2.50 21.66 -27.89
CA LYS A 224 -2.09 20.27 -27.68
C LYS A 224 -2.76 19.36 -28.71
N THR A 225 -2.42 18.06 -28.67
CA THR A 225 -2.82 17.10 -29.70
C THR A 225 -4.33 16.92 -29.72
N THR A 226 -4.97 16.73 -28.57
CA THR A 226 -6.43 16.57 -28.52
C THR A 226 -7.14 17.86 -28.92
N GLN A 227 -6.66 19.02 -28.45
CA GLN A 227 -7.21 20.33 -28.84
C GLN A 227 -7.18 20.50 -30.36
N MET A 228 -6.10 20.11 -31.04
CA MET A 228 -6.03 20.13 -32.49
C MET A 228 -7.04 19.20 -33.17
N ILE A 229 -7.26 18.00 -32.62
CA ILE A 229 -8.23 17.05 -33.18
C ILE A 229 -9.66 17.56 -33.01
N PHE A 230 -10.01 18.05 -31.81
CA PHE A 230 -11.31 18.68 -31.55
C PHE A 230 -11.52 19.92 -32.42
N ASP A 231 -10.50 20.75 -32.57
CA ASP A 231 -10.54 21.96 -33.41
C ASP A 231 -10.89 21.62 -34.86
N VAL A 232 -10.15 20.69 -35.48
CA VAL A 232 -10.39 20.26 -36.86
C VAL A 232 -11.77 19.63 -37.03
N TRP A 233 -12.20 18.81 -36.09
CA TRP A 233 -13.53 18.20 -36.11
C TRP A 233 -14.63 19.26 -36.01
N ASN A 234 -14.53 20.16 -35.03
CA ASN A 234 -15.52 21.20 -34.76
C ASN A 234 -15.59 22.18 -35.94
N PHE A 235 -14.46 22.56 -36.53
CA PHE A 235 -14.44 23.37 -37.75
C PHE A 235 -15.21 22.70 -38.89
N LYS A 236 -14.91 21.41 -39.16
CA LYS A 236 -15.62 20.64 -40.20
C LYS A 236 -17.13 20.70 -39.96
N VAL A 237 -17.58 20.30 -38.77
CA VAL A 237 -19.02 20.23 -38.44
C VAL A 237 -19.70 21.58 -38.56
N ARG A 238 -19.07 22.65 -38.05
CA ARG A 238 -19.61 24.02 -38.13
C ARG A 238 -19.64 24.57 -39.55
N LYS A 239 -18.69 24.18 -40.40
CA LYS A 239 -18.61 24.59 -41.81
C LYS A 239 -19.59 23.82 -42.68
N GLU A 240 -19.86 22.55 -42.36
CA GLU A 240 -20.84 21.71 -43.05
C GLU A 240 -22.27 22.27 -42.97
N VAL A 241 -22.57 23.13 -41.99
CA VAL A 241 -23.85 23.86 -41.88
C VAL A 241 -24.13 24.71 -43.12
N PHE A 242 -23.10 25.34 -43.68
CA PHE A 242 -23.23 26.22 -44.85
C PHE A 242 -22.87 25.53 -46.17
N THR A 243 -21.89 24.63 -46.13
CA THR A 243 -21.26 24.06 -47.33
C THR A 243 -21.79 22.66 -47.69
N GLY A 244 -22.56 22.03 -46.80
CA GLY A 244 -22.88 20.61 -46.86
C GLY A 244 -21.66 19.75 -46.52
N PRO A 245 -21.73 18.40 -46.66
CA PRO A 245 -20.68 17.49 -46.22
C PRO A 245 -19.31 17.78 -46.85
N LEU A 246 -18.26 17.79 -46.01
CA LEU A 246 -16.88 18.09 -46.39
C LEU A 246 -15.99 16.84 -46.30
N THR A 247 -15.14 16.66 -47.31
CA THR A 247 -14.08 15.64 -47.28
C THR A 247 -12.85 16.15 -46.52
N ALA A 248 -11.91 15.25 -46.20
CA ALA A 248 -10.65 15.66 -45.56
C ALA A 248 -9.82 16.62 -46.43
N ASP A 249 -9.85 16.46 -47.75
CA ASP A 249 -9.16 17.33 -48.70
C ASP A 249 -9.82 18.72 -48.77
N ASP A 250 -11.17 18.78 -48.71
CA ASP A 250 -11.90 20.04 -48.64
C ASP A 250 -11.53 20.81 -47.36
N VAL A 251 -11.53 20.14 -46.21
CA VAL A 251 -11.18 20.75 -44.91
C VAL A 251 -9.73 21.22 -44.90
N ALA A 252 -8.79 20.44 -45.44
CA ALA A 252 -7.38 20.83 -45.53
C ALA A 252 -7.17 22.07 -46.40
N THR A 253 -7.89 22.17 -47.52
CA THR A 253 -7.86 23.33 -48.41
C THR A 253 -8.37 24.59 -47.68
N LEU A 254 -9.49 24.46 -46.97
CA LEU A 254 -10.08 25.57 -46.20
C LEU A 254 -9.19 26.03 -45.03
N TYR A 255 -8.59 25.08 -44.30
CA TYR A 255 -7.61 25.40 -43.26
C TYR A 255 -6.36 26.06 -43.85
N GLY A 256 -5.79 25.49 -44.90
CA GLY A 256 -4.56 25.98 -45.53
C GLY A 256 -4.68 27.40 -46.09
N ARG A 257 -5.89 27.84 -46.49
CA ARG A 257 -6.14 29.21 -46.97
C ARG A 257 -6.09 30.26 -45.86
N ASN A 258 -6.52 29.92 -44.65
CA ASN A 258 -6.69 30.89 -43.56
C ASN A 258 -5.64 30.76 -42.44
N LEU A 259 -4.92 29.63 -42.40
CA LEU A 259 -3.86 29.40 -41.43
C LEU A 259 -2.56 30.05 -41.92
N ILE A 260 -1.91 30.83 -41.05
CA ILE A 260 -0.66 31.51 -41.41
C ILE A 260 0.45 30.45 -41.51
N GLN A 261 1.03 30.30 -42.71
CA GLN A 261 2.18 29.44 -42.92
C GLN A 261 3.42 30.03 -42.22
N VAL A 262 3.76 29.52 -41.04
CA VAL A 262 5.01 29.88 -40.38
C VAL A 262 6.13 29.05 -41.01
N SER A 263 6.89 29.64 -41.92
CA SER A 263 8.17 29.08 -42.37
C SER A 263 9.16 29.09 -41.21
N ARG A 264 9.14 28.08 -40.33
CA ARG A 264 10.20 27.88 -39.32
C ARG A 264 11.45 27.34 -40.01
N ARG A 265 12.21 28.21 -40.66
CA ARG A 265 13.66 27.97 -40.84
C ARG A 265 14.32 28.21 -39.49
N SER A 266 15.24 27.34 -39.11
CA SER A 266 16.18 27.43 -37.98
C SER A 266 15.61 27.41 -36.55
N SER A 267 15.46 26.21 -35.99
CA SER A 267 16.06 25.86 -34.68
C SER A 267 16.07 24.33 -34.57
N GLY A 268 17.26 23.74 -34.59
CA GLY A 268 17.46 22.30 -34.70
C GLY A 268 16.78 21.49 -33.59
N GLY A 269 16.13 20.38 -33.98
CA GLY A 269 15.65 19.35 -33.06
C GLY A 269 14.43 18.59 -33.54
N GLY A 270 14.64 17.40 -34.14
CA GLY A 270 13.68 16.29 -34.12
C GLY A 270 12.70 16.16 -35.30
N ALA A 271 12.68 14.97 -35.90
CA ALA A 271 11.88 14.55 -37.05
C ALA A 271 10.35 14.44 -36.83
N ASN A 272 9.78 15.08 -35.79
CA ASN A 272 8.34 15.01 -35.44
C ASN A 272 7.54 16.25 -35.87
N HIS A 273 8.10 17.11 -36.73
CA HIS A 273 7.52 18.42 -37.03
C HIS A 273 6.38 18.40 -38.06
N ASP A 274 6.18 17.28 -38.77
CA ASP A 274 5.13 17.12 -39.78
C ASP A 274 3.72 16.96 -39.19
N ASP A 275 3.59 16.50 -37.94
CA ASP A 275 2.32 16.21 -37.27
C ASP A 275 1.49 17.46 -36.95
N LYS A 276 2.11 18.64 -36.97
CA LYS A 276 1.48 19.91 -36.58
C LYS A 276 1.01 20.74 -37.77
N ASP A 277 1.28 20.30 -39.00
CA ASP A 277 0.86 21.01 -40.20
C ASP A 277 -0.60 20.66 -40.54
N ARG A 278 -1.50 21.56 -40.17
CA ARG A 278 -2.96 21.46 -40.40
C ARG A 278 -3.38 21.78 -41.84
N SER A 279 -2.43 22.17 -42.70
CA SER A 279 -2.71 22.39 -44.13
C SER A 279 -2.59 21.09 -44.95
N LYS A 280 -1.97 20.04 -44.40
CA LYS A 280 -1.78 18.76 -45.09
C LYS A 280 -3.06 17.90 -45.02
N PRO A 281 -3.58 17.40 -46.15
CA PRO A 281 -4.74 16.51 -46.14
C PRO A 281 -4.55 15.23 -45.33
N GLY A 282 -3.32 14.71 -45.30
CA GLY A 282 -2.95 13.55 -44.47
C GLY A 282 -3.17 13.79 -42.97
N THR A 283 -2.80 14.98 -42.46
CA THR A 283 -2.97 15.35 -41.06
C THR A 283 -4.44 15.51 -40.72
N ILE A 284 -5.20 16.23 -41.55
CA ILE A 284 -6.64 16.42 -41.37
C ILE A 284 -7.38 15.09 -41.37
N LYS A 285 -7.07 14.20 -42.33
CA LYS A 285 -7.63 12.85 -42.36
C LYS A 285 -7.33 12.06 -41.09
N ALA A 286 -6.12 12.17 -40.55
CA ALA A 286 -5.75 11.51 -39.30
C ALA A 286 -6.53 12.09 -38.09
N CYS A 287 -6.67 13.42 -38.00
CA CYS A 287 -7.49 14.06 -36.96
C CYS A 287 -8.94 13.57 -36.99
N LEU A 288 -9.58 13.59 -38.17
CA LEU A 288 -10.97 13.15 -38.32
C LEU A 288 -11.13 11.67 -37.93
N GLN A 289 -10.21 10.80 -38.36
CA GLN A 289 -10.24 9.38 -38.00
C GLN A 289 -10.05 9.16 -36.49
N VAL A 290 -9.12 9.85 -35.85
CA VAL A 290 -8.88 9.73 -34.41
C VAL A 290 -10.10 10.24 -33.64
N TYR A 291 -10.72 11.34 -34.07
CA TYR A 291 -11.94 11.81 -33.44
C TYR A 291 -13.04 10.75 -33.50
N GLU A 292 -13.40 10.29 -34.69
CA GLU A 292 -14.50 9.34 -34.90
C GLU A 292 -14.28 7.99 -34.20
N ARG A 293 -13.05 7.48 -34.20
CA ARG A 293 -12.73 6.11 -33.74
C ARG A 293 -12.27 6.04 -32.29
N MET A 294 -11.88 7.17 -31.70
CA MET A 294 -11.35 7.22 -30.34
C MET A 294 -12.05 8.30 -29.51
N LEU A 295 -11.93 9.58 -29.88
CA LEU A 295 -12.41 10.68 -29.03
C LEU A 295 -13.94 10.82 -29.01
N ALA A 296 -14.67 10.24 -29.95
CA ALA A 296 -16.13 10.16 -29.91
C ALA A 296 -16.63 9.21 -28.81
N HIS A 297 -15.80 8.25 -28.37
CA HIS A 297 -16.13 7.28 -27.34
C HIS A 297 -15.68 7.77 -25.96
N GLU A 298 -16.65 8.02 -25.07
CA GLU A 298 -16.41 8.59 -23.73
C GLU A 298 -15.29 7.87 -22.93
N PRO A 299 -15.25 6.52 -22.79
CA PRO A 299 -14.19 5.88 -22.01
C PRO A 299 -12.78 6.11 -22.56
N LEU A 300 -12.63 6.18 -23.89
CA LEU A 300 -11.33 6.41 -24.52
C LEU A 300 -10.94 7.88 -24.43
N ARG A 301 -11.91 8.77 -24.69
CA ARG A 301 -11.75 10.22 -24.60
C ARG A 301 -11.25 10.63 -23.21
N GLN A 302 -11.85 10.10 -22.15
CA GLN A 302 -11.44 10.41 -20.77
C GLN A 302 -9.98 10.03 -20.50
N ILE A 303 -9.52 8.86 -20.93
CA ILE A 303 -8.12 8.43 -20.72
C ILE A 303 -7.14 9.36 -21.44
N VAL A 304 -7.43 9.70 -22.70
CA VAL A 304 -6.53 10.55 -23.51
C VAL A 304 -6.52 11.99 -22.98
N LEU A 305 -7.70 12.56 -22.68
CA LEU A 305 -7.80 13.91 -22.13
C LEU A 305 -7.15 14.00 -20.76
N ALA A 306 -7.40 13.05 -19.85
CA ALA A 306 -6.77 13.05 -18.52
C ALA A 306 -5.24 13.02 -18.62
N SER A 307 -4.69 12.20 -19.52
CA SER A 307 -3.23 12.15 -19.72
C SER A 307 -2.67 13.44 -20.33
N GLU A 308 -3.34 14.05 -21.32
CA GLU A 308 -2.87 15.33 -21.88
C GLU A 308 -3.03 16.49 -20.90
N GLN A 309 -4.08 16.46 -20.09
CA GLN A 309 -4.36 17.41 -19.03
C GLN A 309 -3.31 17.35 -17.90
N GLU A 310 -2.83 16.15 -17.56
CA GLU A 310 -1.82 15.96 -16.53
C GLU A 310 -0.40 16.27 -17.03
N PHE A 311 -0.06 15.92 -18.27
CA PHE A 311 1.33 15.98 -18.75
C PHE A 311 1.60 17.02 -19.85
N LEU A 312 0.56 17.68 -20.38
CA LEU A 312 0.67 18.68 -21.44
C LEU A 312 1.52 18.18 -22.63
N ASP A 313 2.65 18.83 -22.91
CA ASP A 313 3.56 18.47 -24.02
C ASP A 313 4.26 17.13 -23.82
N ASP A 314 4.41 16.68 -22.56
CA ASP A 314 5.03 15.40 -22.20
C ASP A 314 4.02 14.24 -22.20
N SER A 315 2.78 14.51 -22.64
CA SER A 315 1.74 13.49 -22.78
C SER A 315 2.21 12.34 -23.66
N ARG A 316 1.99 11.12 -23.17
CA ARG A 316 2.33 9.90 -23.91
C ARG A 316 1.39 9.64 -25.08
N PHE A 317 0.32 10.40 -25.18
CA PHE A 317 -0.57 10.41 -26.33
C PHE A 317 -0.35 11.61 -27.26
N ALA A 318 0.69 12.41 -27.02
CA ALA A 318 1.07 13.48 -27.93
C ALA A 318 1.43 12.93 -29.32
N GLY A 319 0.79 13.51 -30.35
CA GLY A 319 0.96 13.13 -31.76
C GLY A 319 -0.28 12.50 -32.39
N VAL A 320 -0.82 13.11 -33.45
CA VAL A 320 -2.04 12.63 -34.11
C VAL A 320 -1.81 11.29 -34.80
N TYR A 321 -0.69 11.11 -35.49
CA TYR A 321 -0.40 9.84 -36.15
C TYR A 321 -0.15 8.71 -35.14
N LYS A 322 0.30 9.05 -33.92
CA LYS A 322 0.41 8.09 -32.83
C LYS A 322 -0.93 7.55 -32.39
N LEU A 323 -1.90 8.43 -32.17
CA LEU A 323 -3.28 8.03 -31.87
C LEU A 323 -3.91 7.27 -33.05
N GLN A 324 -3.66 7.71 -34.28
CA GLN A 324 -4.15 7.02 -35.49
C GLN A 324 -3.60 5.60 -35.59
N GLU A 325 -2.31 5.40 -35.31
CA GLU A 325 -1.66 4.10 -35.36
C GLU A 325 -2.17 3.16 -34.25
N MET A 326 -2.52 3.70 -33.08
CA MET A 326 -3.24 2.92 -32.05
C MET A 326 -4.61 2.44 -32.56
N CYS A 327 -5.38 3.29 -33.23
CA CYS A 327 -6.65 2.89 -33.86
C CYS A 327 -6.44 1.74 -34.84
N LYS A 328 -5.44 1.84 -35.73
CA LYS A 328 -5.10 0.79 -36.70
C LYS A 328 -4.67 -0.51 -36.01
N LEU A 329 -3.79 -0.43 -35.03
CA LEU A 329 -3.28 -1.58 -34.26
C LEU A 329 -4.42 -2.33 -33.56
N CYS A 330 -5.37 -1.59 -33.01
CA CYS A 330 -6.54 -2.16 -32.34
C CYS A 330 -7.69 -2.52 -33.29
N LYS A 331 -7.56 -2.28 -34.59
CA LYS A 331 -8.61 -2.45 -35.62
C LYS A 331 -9.92 -1.78 -35.21
N ASP A 332 -9.82 -0.56 -34.67
CA ASP A 332 -10.94 0.26 -34.20
C ASP A 332 -11.82 -0.39 -33.11
N HIS A 333 -11.32 -1.43 -32.44
CA HIS A 333 -12.07 -2.11 -31.39
C HIS A 333 -11.94 -1.36 -30.06
N VAL A 334 -13.04 -0.76 -29.59
CA VAL A 334 -13.09 0.10 -28.38
C VAL A 334 -12.44 -0.59 -27.16
N LEU A 335 -12.83 -1.82 -26.81
CA LEU A 335 -12.25 -2.52 -25.64
C LEU A 335 -10.76 -2.89 -25.79
N LYS A 336 -10.20 -2.87 -27.00
CA LYS A 336 -8.74 -3.05 -27.20
C LYS A 336 -8.01 -1.74 -27.03
N LEU A 337 -8.59 -0.65 -27.55
CA LEU A 337 -8.09 0.71 -27.35
C LEU A 337 -8.09 1.09 -25.88
N GLU A 338 -9.20 0.84 -25.17
CA GLU A 338 -9.32 1.13 -23.74
C GLU A 338 -8.24 0.41 -22.93
N TRP A 339 -8.04 -0.88 -23.21
CA TRP A 339 -6.98 -1.66 -22.57
C TRP A 339 -5.58 -1.13 -22.87
N LEU A 340 -5.31 -0.81 -24.14
CA LEU A 340 -4.00 -0.31 -24.58
C LEU A 340 -3.69 1.03 -23.92
N LEU A 341 -4.62 2.00 -24.03
CA LEU A 341 -4.49 3.33 -23.43
C LEU A 341 -4.36 3.24 -21.91
N GLY A 342 -5.22 2.45 -21.25
CA GLY A 342 -5.16 2.25 -19.80
C GLY A 342 -3.87 1.58 -19.33
N THR A 343 -3.33 0.62 -20.09
CA THR A 343 -2.04 -0.03 -19.76
C THR A 343 -0.86 0.94 -19.92
N ILE A 344 -0.88 1.78 -20.96
CA ILE A 344 0.14 2.82 -21.16
C ILE A 344 0.08 3.85 -20.02
N SER A 345 -1.13 4.33 -19.68
CA SER A 345 -1.33 5.29 -18.59
C SER A 345 -0.83 4.73 -17.26
N ALA A 346 -1.27 3.52 -16.89
CA ALA A 346 -0.88 2.85 -15.66
C ALA A 346 0.64 2.71 -15.50
N ARG A 347 1.32 2.23 -16.54
CA ARG A 347 2.78 2.03 -16.53
C ARG A 347 3.54 3.33 -16.54
N PHE A 348 2.98 4.37 -17.14
CA PHE A 348 3.58 5.69 -17.13
C PHE A 348 3.49 6.34 -15.75
N THR A 349 2.31 6.32 -15.13
CA THR A 349 2.11 6.78 -13.74
C THR A 349 2.95 5.99 -12.75
N ALA A 350 3.12 4.67 -12.95
CA ALA A 350 4.02 3.83 -12.17
C ALA A 350 5.52 4.08 -12.44
N GLY A 351 5.86 4.91 -13.44
CA GLY A 351 7.24 5.21 -13.80
C GLY A 351 7.99 4.03 -14.44
N THR A 352 7.30 3.03 -14.99
CA THR A 352 7.95 1.85 -15.61
C THR A 352 7.99 1.88 -17.13
N LEU A 353 7.35 2.87 -17.76
CA LEU A 353 7.37 3.10 -19.20
C LEU A 353 7.94 4.48 -19.55
N HIS A 354 9.25 4.58 -19.74
CA HIS A 354 9.91 5.86 -20.02
C HIS A 354 9.94 6.25 -21.50
N ASP A 355 10.24 5.32 -22.42
CA ASP A 355 10.31 5.57 -23.86
C ASP A 355 9.13 4.93 -24.61
N PHE A 356 8.14 5.75 -24.92
CA PHE A 356 6.98 5.34 -25.72
C PHE A 356 6.86 6.22 -26.96
N SER A 357 7.64 5.91 -28.00
CA SER A 357 7.60 6.59 -29.30
C SER A 357 6.79 5.81 -30.34
N MET A 358 6.53 6.43 -31.50
CA MET A 358 5.90 5.77 -32.65
C MET A 358 6.63 4.48 -33.09
N ARG A 359 7.97 4.48 -33.01
CA ARG A 359 8.82 3.32 -33.33
C ARG A 359 8.53 2.12 -32.43
N ASN A 360 8.16 2.37 -31.17
CA ASN A 360 7.93 1.33 -30.17
C ASN A 360 6.46 0.85 -30.10
N LEU A 361 5.57 1.45 -30.90
CA LEU A 361 4.13 1.18 -30.88
C LEU A 361 3.72 -0.03 -31.74
N ALA A 362 4.11 -0.05 -33.03
CA ALA A 362 3.65 -1.06 -33.99
C ALA A 362 4.65 -1.48 -35.08
N THR A 363 5.70 -0.70 -35.37
CA THR A 363 6.47 -0.82 -36.62
C THR A 363 7.96 -1.09 -36.39
N ALA A 364 8.43 -2.30 -36.75
CA ALA A 364 9.83 -2.69 -37.01
C ALA A 364 10.95 -2.22 -36.04
N GLY A 365 10.62 -1.68 -34.87
CA GLY A 365 11.55 -1.38 -33.80
C GLY A 365 11.98 -2.62 -33.03
N THR A 366 13.07 -2.50 -32.27
CA THR A 366 13.51 -3.55 -31.33
C THR A 366 12.51 -3.78 -30.20
N LYS A 367 11.63 -2.80 -29.94
CA LYS A 367 10.59 -2.87 -28.91
C LYS A 367 9.18 -2.70 -29.50
N GLN A 368 8.22 -3.59 -29.18
CA GLN A 368 6.85 -3.63 -29.70
C GLN A 368 5.80 -3.64 -28.57
N TYR A 369 5.81 -2.62 -27.72
CA TYR A 369 4.94 -2.55 -26.54
C TYR A 369 3.45 -2.69 -26.87
N GLY A 370 2.97 -2.10 -27.96
CA GLY A 370 1.56 -2.16 -28.35
C GLY A 370 1.04 -3.60 -28.54
N LEU A 371 1.82 -4.44 -29.24
CA LEU A 371 1.48 -5.85 -29.45
C LEU A 371 1.56 -6.66 -28.15
N VAL A 372 2.58 -6.38 -27.33
CA VAL A 372 2.75 -7.06 -26.03
C VAL A 372 1.57 -6.76 -25.10
N PHE A 373 1.13 -5.51 -25.00
CA PHE A 373 -0.02 -5.14 -24.17
C PHE A 373 -1.32 -5.75 -24.68
N LEU A 374 -1.51 -5.85 -26.00
CA LEU A 374 -2.65 -6.56 -26.57
C LEU A 374 -2.59 -8.07 -26.29
N LYS A 375 -1.40 -8.68 -26.25
CA LYS A 375 -1.24 -10.07 -25.80
C LYS A 375 -1.56 -10.26 -24.33
N GLN A 376 -1.24 -9.30 -23.45
CA GLN A 376 -1.72 -9.34 -22.06
C GLN A 376 -3.24 -9.33 -21.98
N ARG A 377 -3.94 -8.61 -22.86
CA ARG A 377 -5.40 -8.62 -22.94
C ARG A 377 -5.94 -9.99 -23.32
N GLU A 378 -5.35 -10.61 -24.34
CA GLU A 378 -5.72 -11.95 -24.78
C GLU A 378 -5.49 -12.97 -23.65
N MET A 379 -4.34 -12.89 -22.98
CA MET A 379 -4.02 -13.74 -21.84
C MET A 379 -5.01 -13.55 -20.70
N LYS A 380 -5.38 -12.31 -20.36
CA LYS A 380 -6.42 -12.02 -19.37
C LYS A 380 -7.74 -12.71 -19.74
N LEU A 381 -8.21 -12.54 -20.98
CA LEU A 381 -9.49 -13.11 -21.41
C LEU A 381 -9.48 -14.64 -21.35
N TRP A 382 -8.36 -15.26 -21.69
CA TRP A 382 -8.19 -16.70 -21.55
C TRP A 382 -8.14 -17.15 -20.09
N LEU A 383 -7.33 -16.48 -19.25
CA LEU A 383 -7.14 -16.79 -17.84
C LEU A 383 -8.43 -16.62 -17.02
N LEU A 384 -9.23 -15.57 -17.27
CA LEU A 384 -10.47 -15.29 -16.52
C LEU A 384 -11.72 -15.96 -17.11
N GLY A 385 -11.63 -16.49 -18.33
CA GLY A 385 -12.68 -17.23 -19.01
C GLY A 385 -12.36 -18.71 -19.04
N PRO A 386 -12.02 -19.31 -20.21
CA PRO A 386 -11.85 -20.75 -20.37
C PRO A 386 -10.97 -21.43 -19.31
N PHE A 387 -9.85 -20.81 -18.92
CA PHE A 387 -8.92 -21.37 -17.93
C PHE A 387 -9.54 -21.50 -16.54
N LEU A 388 -10.26 -20.45 -16.11
CA LEU A 388 -10.91 -20.39 -14.81
C LEU A 388 -12.16 -21.26 -14.77
N ASP A 389 -12.91 -21.29 -15.87
CA ASP A 389 -14.13 -22.08 -16.00
C ASP A 389 -13.83 -23.59 -16.01
N SER A 390 -12.72 -24.02 -16.61
CA SER A 390 -12.34 -25.43 -16.67
C SER A 390 -11.79 -26.00 -15.36
N ARG A 391 -11.58 -25.19 -14.32
CA ARG A 391 -10.96 -25.60 -13.05
C ARG A 391 -11.94 -25.60 -11.90
N ASN A 392 -11.76 -26.52 -10.96
CA ASN A 392 -12.57 -26.63 -9.75
C ASN A 392 -12.15 -25.62 -8.66
N ILE A 393 -12.16 -24.34 -9.01
CA ILE A 393 -11.90 -23.23 -8.08
C ILE A 393 -13.24 -22.79 -7.47
N VAL A 394 -13.22 -22.41 -6.19
CA VAL A 394 -14.41 -21.92 -5.46
C VAL A 394 -15.08 -20.76 -6.22
N ALA A 395 -16.41 -20.79 -6.34
CA ALA A 395 -17.18 -19.83 -7.13
C ALA A 395 -16.94 -18.37 -6.72
N ASP A 396 -16.84 -18.11 -5.42
CA ASP A 396 -16.56 -16.77 -4.87
C ASP A 396 -15.20 -16.25 -5.31
N CYS A 397 -14.17 -17.10 -5.31
CA CYS A 397 -12.85 -16.75 -5.85
C CYS A 397 -12.94 -16.39 -7.33
N LYS A 398 -13.68 -17.18 -8.13
CA LYS A 398 -13.86 -16.90 -9.56
C LYS A 398 -14.55 -15.56 -9.81
N SER A 399 -15.62 -15.28 -9.06
CA SER A 399 -16.37 -14.03 -9.15
C SER A 399 -15.48 -12.82 -8.82
N LYS A 400 -14.76 -12.91 -7.70
CA LYS A 400 -13.90 -11.81 -7.23
C LYS A 400 -12.68 -11.60 -8.14
N LEU A 401 -12.08 -12.66 -8.69
CA LEU A 401 -11.03 -12.55 -9.71
C LEU A 401 -11.53 -11.77 -10.93
N ARG A 402 -12.76 -12.03 -11.39
CA ARG A 402 -13.36 -11.31 -12.52
C ARG A 402 -13.67 -9.86 -12.19
N GLU A 403 -14.11 -9.58 -10.97
CA GLU A 403 -14.36 -8.23 -10.46
C GLU A 403 -13.05 -7.42 -10.40
N VAL A 404 -12.04 -7.95 -9.69
CA VAL A 404 -10.74 -7.28 -9.50
C VAL A 404 -10.04 -7.06 -10.83
N PHE A 405 -10.02 -8.06 -11.71
CA PHE A 405 -9.34 -7.98 -13.00
C PHE A 405 -10.27 -7.57 -14.16
N ALA A 406 -11.44 -7.00 -13.88
CA ALA A 406 -12.41 -6.54 -14.89
C ALA A 406 -11.80 -5.49 -15.83
N SER A 407 -11.02 -4.56 -15.27
CA SER A 407 -10.29 -3.51 -15.98
C SER A 407 -9.03 -3.14 -15.17
N ARG A 408 -8.16 -2.28 -15.73
CA ARG A 408 -7.02 -1.74 -14.97
C ARG A 408 -7.47 -0.86 -13.81
N ASP A 409 -8.52 -0.07 -14.04
CA ASP A 409 -9.12 0.78 -13.02
C ASP A 409 -9.66 -0.06 -11.84
N SER A 410 -10.37 -1.16 -12.13
CA SER A 410 -10.82 -2.10 -11.10
C SER A 410 -9.65 -2.73 -10.34
N TYR A 411 -8.58 -3.13 -11.04
CA TYR A 411 -7.39 -3.70 -10.40
C TYR A 411 -6.72 -2.69 -9.45
N MET A 412 -6.62 -1.42 -9.86
CA MET A 412 -6.04 -0.38 -9.02
C MET A 412 -6.91 -0.06 -7.80
N LYS A 413 -8.22 0.07 -8.00
CA LYS A 413 -9.17 0.41 -6.91
C LYS A 413 -9.41 -0.72 -5.92
N LEU A 414 -9.28 -1.98 -6.36
CA LEU A 414 -9.67 -3.14 -5.56
C LEU A 414 -8.50 -4.00 -5.07
N LEU A 415 -7.28 -3.79 -5.59
CA LEU A 415 -6.13 -4.64 -5.25
C LEU A 415 -4.79 -3.91 -5.14
N ARG A 416 -4.42 -3.06 -6.11
CA ARG A 416 -3.11 -2.39 -6.17
C ARG A 416 -3.22 -0.92 -6.64
N PRO A 417 -3.57 0.01 -5.75
CA PRO A 417 -3.61 1.41 -6.12
C PRO A 417 -2.19 1.88 -6.38
N LEU A 418 -2.04 2.82 -7.31
CA LEU A 418 -0.74 3.42 -7.62
C LEU A 418 -0.31 4.45 -6.57
N VAL A 419 -1.28 5.04 -5.86
CA VAL A 419 -1.05 6.03 -4.81
C VAL A 419 -1.01 5.32 -3.44
N PRO A 420 0.08 5.45 -2.66
CA PRO A 420 0.21 4.77 -1.36
C PRO A 420 -0.92 5.07 -0.37
N GLU A 421 -1.43 6.31 -0.33
CA GLU A 421 -2.51 6.73 0.57
C GLU A 421 -3.84 6.01 0.26
N GLU A 422 -4.08 5.65 -0.99
CA GLU A 422 -5.26 4.89 -1.38
C GLU A 422 -5.15 3.41 -0.97
N ALA A 423 -3.92 2.88 -0.79
CA ALA A 423 -3.68 1.50 -0.41
C ALA A 423 -4.20 1.17 1.00
N GLU A 424 -4.18 2.14 1.91
CA GLU A 424 -4.66 1.98 3.29
C GLU A 424 -6.18 1.75 3.36
N ASN A 425 -6.91 2.13 2.32
CA ASN A 425 -8.37 2.05 2.28
C ASN A 425 -8.92 0.81 1.56
N ILE A 426 -8.06 -0.04 1.01
CA ILE A 426 -8.48 -1.23 0.26
C ILE A 426 -8.39 -2.46 1.15
N ASP A 427 -9.55 -3.08 1.40
CA ASP A 427 -9.61 -4.38 2.05
C ASP A 427 -9.14 -5.47 1.09
N VAL A 428 -7.95 -6.01 1.35
CA VAL A 428 -7.39 -7.19 0.67
C VAL A 428 -7.38 -8.44 1.56
N SER A 429 -7.96 -8.37 2.75
CA SER A 429 -7.97 -9.45 3.75
C SER A 429 -8.80 -10.66 3.32
N TRP A 430 -9.67 -10.50 2.31
CA TRP A 430 -10.35 -11.61 1.64
C TRP A 430 -9.38 -12.60 1.00
N GLN A 431 -8.13 -12.22 0.70
CA GLN A 431 -7.13 -13.16 0.20
C GLN A 431 -6.78 -14.23 1.23
N ALA A 432 -6.79 -13.89 2.52
CA ALA A 432 -6.51 -14.88 3.56
C ALA A 432 -7.56 -15.98 3.64
N THR A 433 -8.78 -15.74 3.15
CA THR A 433 -9.87 -16.72 3.18
C THR A 433 -9.87 -17.64 1.96
N TRP A 434 -8.94 -17.43 1.02
CA TRP A 434 -8.90 -18.18 -0.23
C TRP A 434 -8.02 -19.43 -0.13
N PRO A 435 -8.40 -20.52 -0.84
CA PRO A 435 -7.52 -21.66 -1.00
C PRO A 435 -6.24 -21.27 -1.75
N LYS A 436 -5.16 -22.03 -1.54
CA LYS A 436 -3.87 -21.77 -2.17
C LYS A 436 -3.99 -21.78 -3.70
N SER A 437 -4.82 -22.66 -4.27
CA SER A 437 -5.12 -22.66 -5.71
C SER A 437 -5.67 -21.31 -6.21
N GLY A 438 -6.58 -20.68 -5.46
CA GLY A 438 -7.15 -19.37 -5.80
C GLY A 438 -6.12 -18.25 -5.75
N LEU A 439 -5.23 -18.27 -4.76
CA LEU A 439 -4.14 -17.30 -4.62
C LEU A 439 -3.10 -17.41 -5.74
N LEU A 440 -2.74 -18.63 -6.13
CA LEU A 440 -1.83 -18.86 -7.27
C LEU A 440 -2.43 -18.34 -8.58
N VAL A 441 -3.74 -18.49 -8.77
CA VAL A 441 -4.42 -17.92 -9.95
C VAL A 441 -4.44 -16.39 -9.90
N LEU A 442 -4.69 -15.79 -8.74
CA LEU A 442 -4.60 -14.34 -8.56
C LEU A 442 -3.21 -13.83 -8.96
N GLU A 443 -2.15 -14.47 -8.47
CA GLU A 443 -0.76 -14.13 -8.76
C GLU A 443 -0.42 -14.31 -10.25
N LEU A 444 -0.90 -15.39 -10.87
CA LEU A 444 -0.71 -15.65 -12.30
C LEU A 444 -1.36 -14.56 -13.16
N VAL A 445 -2.61 -14.19 -12.86
CA VAL A 445 -3.32 -13.13 -13.59
C VAL A 445 -2.64 -11.77 -13.36
N GLU A 446 -2.28 -11.46 -12.12
CA GLU A 446 -1.56 -10.24 -11.78
C GLU A 446 -0.25 -10.13 -12.56
N THR A 447 0.61 -11.14 -12.47
CA THR A 447 1.95 -11.14 -13.10
C THR A 447 1.89 -11.13 -14.62
N ALA A 448 1.07 -12.01 -15.22
CA ALA A 448 1.03 -12.14 -16.67
C ALA A 448 0.33 -10.95 -17.34
N CYS A 449 -0.67 -10.36 -16.68
CA CYS A 449 -1.58 -9.42 -17.32
C CYS A 449 -1.57 -8.01 -16.73
N PHE A 450 -1.35 -7.80 -15.44
CA PHE A 450 -1.58 -6.50 -14.77
C PHE A 450 -0.35 -5.85 -14.15
N SER A 451 0.71 -6.61 -13.89
CA SER A 451 1.94 -6.11 -13.28
C SER A 451 2.50 -4.93 -14.06
N VAL A 452 2.81 -3.87 -13.32
CA VAL A 452 3.47 -2.66 -13.82
C VAL A 452 4.97 -2.69 -13.55
N ASP A 453 5.47 -3.59 -12.70
CA ASP A 453 6.84 -3.59 -12.16
C ASP A 453 7.93 -3.85 -13.21
N ALA A 454 7.57 -4.49 -14.32
CA ALA A 454 8.49 -4.78 -15.41
C ALA A 454 8.82 -3.49 -16.19
N THR A 455 10.08 -3.07 -16.19
CA THR A 455 10.58 -1.85 -16.85
C THR A 455 10.94 -2.05 -18.32
N ASP A 456 11.24 -3.28 -18.73
CA ASP A 456 11.60 -3.62 -20.10
C ASP A 456 10.59 -4.58 -20.75
N GLU A 457 10.58 -4.62 -22.08
CA GLU A 457 9.66 -5.47 -22.82
C GLU A 457 9.97 -6.96 -22.67
N SER A 458 11.26 -7.31 -22.55
CA SER A 458 11.73 -8.68 -22.36
C SER A 458 11.08 -9.33 -21.14
N THR A 459 11.05 -8.62 -20.01
CA THR A 459 10.45 -9.12 -18.77
C THR A 459 8.93 -9.25 -18.91
N ILE A 460 8.27 -8.33 -19.61
CA ILE A 460 6.83 -8.43 -19.87
C ILE A 460 6.52 -9.66 -20.75
N ARG A 461 7.32 -9.87 -21.80
CA ARG A 461 7.21 -11.07 -22.66
C ARG A 461 7.50 -12.35 -21.88
N LEU A 462 8.45 -12.33 -20.95
CA LEU A 462 8.75 -13.47 -20.08
C LEU A 462 7.55 -13.80 -19.18
N GLY A 463 6.92 -12.80 -18.56
CA GLY A 463 5.70 -12.98 -17.77
C GLY A 463 4.55 -13.59 -18.57
N ILE A 464 4.42 -13.24 -19.87
CA ILE A 464 3.43 -13.84 -20.78
C ILE A 464 3.82 -15.28 -21.20
N LYS A 465 5.12 -15.61 -21.26
CA LYS A 465 5.65 -16.93 -21.65
C LYS A 465 5.73 -17.95 -20.52
N MET A 466 5.62 -17.52 -19.26
CA MET A 466 5.66 -18.35 -18.04
C MET A 466 4.35 -19.07 -17.60
N PRO A 467 3.31 -19.38 -18.42
CA PRO A 467 2.14 -20.07 -17.89
C PRO A 467 2.40 -21.52 -17.47
N LYS A 468 3.32 -22.25 -18.09
CA LYS A 468 3.34 -23.72 -17.96
C LYS A 468 3.62 -24.21 -16.54
N ASP A 469 4.64 -23.66 -15.89
CA ASP A 469 5.06 -24.10 -14.57
C ASP A 469 4.07 -23.64 -13.49
N ALA A 470 3.59 -22.40 -13.58
CA ALA A 470 2.54 -21.88 -12.70
C ALA A 470 1.22 -22.65 -12.84
N ILE A 471 0.83 -23.02 -14.06
CA ILE A 471 -0.35 -23.84 -14.31
C ILE A 471 -0.19 -25.24 -13.71
N LEU A 472 1.00 -25.84 -13.85
CA LEU A 472 1.28 -27.14 -13.26
C LEU A 472 1.19 -27.10 -11.73
N GLU A 473 1.69 -26.03 -11.10
CA GLU A 473 1.55 -25.83 -9.66
C GLU A 473 0.09 -25.67 -9.23
N ILE A 474 -0.70 -24.85 -9.94
CA ILE A 474 -2.14 -24.69 -9.69
C ILE A 474 -2.86 -26.05 -9.80
N ASP A 475 -2.61 -26.80 -10.87
CA ASP A 475 -3.27 -28.09 -11.11
C ASP A 475 -2.84 -29.15 -10.06
N THR A 476 -1.62 -29.05 -9.52
CA THR A 476 -1.14 -29.90 -8.42
C THR A 476 -1.85 -29.54 -7.12
N CYS A 477 -1.96 -28.25 -6.79
CA CYS A 477 -2.67 -27.75 -5.62
C CYS A 477 -4.16 -28.15 -5.64
N LEU A 478 -4.82 -28.03 -6.78
CA LEU A 478 -6.23 -28.43 -6.95
C LEU A 478 -6.44 -29.93 -6.71
N LYS A 479 -5.50 -30.78 -7.12
CA LYS A 479 -5.56 -32.24 -6.88
C LYS A 479 -5.43 -32.56 -5.38
N GLU A 480 -4.54 -31.86 -4.68
CA GLU A 480 -4.37 -32.03 -3.23
C GLU A 480 -5.60 -31.56 -2.45
N GLU A 481 -6.16 -30.40 -2.81
CA GLU A 481 -7.39 -29.86 -2.22
C GLU A 481 -8.60 -30.80 -2.46
N LEU A 482 -8.78 -31.30 -3.68
CA LEU A 482 -9.82 -32.28 -4.02
C LEU A 482 -9.66 -33.59 -3.24
N LYS A 483 -8.41 -34.06 -3.07
CA LYS A 483 -8.13 -35.27 -2.28
C LYS A 483 -8.54 -35.06 -0.83
N ALA A 484 -8.18 -33.93 -0.23
CA ALA A 484 -8.53 -33.62 1.17
C ALA A 484 -10.05 -33.57 1.40
N ILE A 485 -10.81 -33.00 0.46
CA ILE A 485 -12.29 -32.97 0.53
C ILE A 485 -12.88 -34.39 0.45
N ASN A 486 -12.38 -35.21 -0.47
CA ASN A 486 -12.86 -36.59 -0.64
C ASN A 486 -12.50 -37.48 0.55
N ASP A 487 -11.33 -37.26 1.18
CA ASP A 487 -10.90 -38.01 2.36
C ASP A 487 -11.73 -37.61 3.59
N ALA A 488 -12.10 -36.32 3.75
CA ALA A 488 -12.99 -35.85 4.81
C ALA A 488 -14.44 -36.38 4.67
N GLY A 489 -14.91 -36.59 3.44
CA GLY A 489 -16.24 -37.17 3.17
C GLY A 489 -16.33 -38.67 3.48
N LYS A 490 -15.20 -39.40 3.46
CA LYS A 490 -15.17 -40.85 3.75
C LYS A 490 -15.14 -41.18 5.24
N SER A 491 -14.77 -40.24 6.10
CA SER A 491 -14.75 -40.42 7.56
C SER A 491 -16.12 -40.29 8.26
N GLN A 492 -17.23 -40.26 7.49
CA GLN A 492 -18.60 -40.16 8.03
C GLN A 492 -19.41 -41.48 7.98
N ASP A 493 -18.84 -42.59 7.51
CA ASP A 493 -19.48 -43.92 7.59
C ASP A 493 -18.96 -44.72 8.81
N PRO A 494 -19.82 -45.47 9.53
CA PRO A 494 -19.40 -46.27 10.68
C PRO A 494 -18.73 -47.59 10.24
N ASP A 495 -17.58 -47.84 10.85
CA ASP A 495 -16.62 -48.95 10.70
C ASP A 495 -17.23 -50.38 10.75
N PRO A 496 -16.52 -51.41 10.24
CA PRO A 496 -15.66 -52.15 11.18
C PRO A 496 -14.29 -52.68 10.69
N GLU A 497 -13.37 -52.60 11.65
CA GLU A 497 -12.34 -53.56 12.12
C GLU A 497 -10.83 -53.35 11.83
N PRO A 498 -9.97 -53.64 12.85
CA PRO A 498 -8.57 -53.24 12.87
C PRO A 498 -7.64 -54.39 12.53
N ASP A 499 -6.81 -54.24 11.50
CA ASP A 499 -5.41 -54.69 11.58
C ASP A 499 -4.63 -54.22 10.35
N GLN A 500 -3.51 -53.53 10.61
CA GLN A 500 -2.20 -53.73 9.95
C GLN A 500 -1.34 -52.48 10.14
N ALA A 501 -0.33 -52.64 11.00
CA ALA A 501 0.84 -51.78 11.04
C ALA A 501 1.56 -51.80 9.68
N GLN A 502 1.54 -50.70 8.92
CA GLN A 502 2.47 -50.49 7.81
C GLN A 502 2.97 -49.05 7.70
N LYS A 503 4.27 -48.92 8.01
CA LYS A 503 5.31 -48.05 7.41
C LYS A 503 4.92 -46.63 6.99
N ILE A 504 5.34 -45.68 7.82
CA ILE A 504 5.58 -44.28 7.48
C ILE A 504 6.57 -44.20 6.30
N PRO A 505 6.21 -43.63 5.14
CA PRO A 505 7.18 -43.20 4.14
C PRO A 505 7.76 -41.86 4.60
N ASN A 506 9.07 -41.84 4.77
CA ASN A 506 9.86 -40.66 5.08
C ASN A 506 9.88 -39.72 3.85
N PRO A 507 9.39 -38.46 3.90
CA PRO A 507 9.57 -37.53 2.78
C PRO A 507 10.93 -36.85 2.93
N SER A 508 12.01 -37.59 2.65
CA SER A 508 13.28 -36.97 2.26
C SER A 508 13.29 -36.85 0.73
N GLY A 509 12.57 -35.86 0.23
CA GLY A 509 12.63 -35.42 -1.15
C GLY A 509 13.53 -34.20 -1.23
N ALA A 510 14.83 -34.41 -1.43
CA ALA A 510 15.74 -33.34 -1.78
C ALA A 510 15.25 -32.65 -3.07
N ALA A 511 15.00 -31.34 -2.99
CA ALA A 511 14.76 -30.52 -4.17
C ALA A 511 15.99 -30.62 -5.11
N PRO A 512 15.82 -30.84 -6.42
CA PRO A 512 16.94 -30.81 -7.35
C PRO A 512 17.49 -29.39 -7.44
N SER A 513 18.70 -29.21 -6.92
CA SER A 513 19.54 -28.04 -7.14
C SER A 513 19.73 -27.83 -8.65
N ARG A 514 19.07 -26.81 -9.21
CA ARG A 514 19.37 -26.29 -10.54
C ARG A 514 20.39 -25.16 -10.40
N THR A 515 21.64 -25.46 -10.70
CA THR A 515 22.62 -24.48 -11.17
C THR A 515 22.29 -24.17 -12.63
N SER A 516 21.80 -22.96 -12.90
CA SER A 516 21.83 -22.39 -14.25
C SER A 516 22.49 -21.03 -14.17
N ASP A 517 23.80 -21.04 -14.41
CA ASP A 517 24.56 -19.88 -14.86
C ASP A 517 23.96 -19.42 -16.19
N THR A 518 23.24 -18.30 -16.15
CA THR A 518 23.01 -17.44 -17.32
C THR A 518 22.93 -16.00 -16.84
N ASP A 519 24.08 -15.32 -16.92
CA ASP A 519 24.31 -13.88 -17.08
C ASP A 519 23.17 -12.92 -16.72
N GLU A 520 23.32 -12.30 -15.55
CA GLU A 520 22.69 -11.03 -15.17
C GLU A 520 23.27 -9.91 -16.06
N ALA A 521 22.64 -9.62 -17.19
CA ALA A 521 22.85 -8.38 -17.92
C ALA A 521 21.83 -7.32 -17.49
N MET A 522 22.31 -6.39 -16.64
CA MET A 522 21.86 -4.98 -16.51
C MET A 522 20.34 -4.73 -16.46
N ALA A 523 19.75 -4.87 -15.26
CA ALA A 523 18.45 -4.27 -14.94
C ALA A 523 18.64 -3.05 -14.02
N GLU A 524 18.94 -1.90 -14.61
CA GLU A 524 18.84 -0.61 -13.93
C GLU A 524 17.35 -0.23 -13.85
N GLY A 525 16.85 0.06 -12.64
CA GLY A 525 15.55 0.75 -12.52
C GLY A 525 14.75 0.55 -11.23
N THR A 526 15.06 -0.41 -10.36
CA THR A 526 14.42 -0.47 -9.03
C THR A 526 15.30 -1.25 -8.05
N ASP A 527 15.60 -0.62 -6.91
CA ASP A 527 16.35 -1.21 -5.83
C ASP A 527 15.72 -2.56 -5.37
N PRO A 528 16.48 -3.67 -5.34
CA PRO A 528 16.01 -4.98 -4.91
C PRO A 528 15.36 -4.98 -3.51
N GLU A 529 15.86 -4.14 -2.60
CA GLU A 529 15.32 -4.02 -1.24
C GLU A 529 13.91 -3.40 -1.26
N SER A 530 13.70 -2.39 -2.08
CA SER A 530 12.38 -1.79 -2.31
C SER A 530 11.34 -2.80 -2.84
N LYS A 531 11.74 -3.72 -3.74
CA LYS A 531 10.87 -4.81 -4.23
C LYS A 531 10.53 -5.81 -3.12
N ARG A 532 11.52 -6.19 -2.31
CA ARG A 532 11.34 -7.09 -1.17
C ARG A 532 10.39 -6.49 -0.13
N LEU A 533 10.55 -5.21 0.18
CA LEU A 533 9.69 -4.49 1.11
C LEU A 533 8.24 -4.39 0.61
N ALA A 534 8.05 -4.07 -0.68
CA ALA A 534 6.72 -4.04 -1.30
C ALA A 534 6.03 -5.41 -1.24
N HIS A 535 6.78 -6.49 -1.46
CA HIS A 535 6.26 -7.85 -1.35
C HIS A 535 5.89 -8.24 0.09
N ALA A 536 6.72 -7.88 1.07
CA ALA A 536 6.41 -8.10 2.48
C ALA A 536 5.14 -7.35 2.93
N LYS A 537 5.00 -6.08 2.54
CA LYS A 537 3.78 -5.28 2.77
C LYS A 537 2.54 -5.95 2.18
N ARG A 538 2.65 -6.51 0.98
CA ARG A 538 1.56 -7.26 0.33
C ARG A 538 1.12 -8.45 1.17
N ILE A 539 2.07 -9.29 1.61
CA ILE A 539 1.76 -10.44 2.47
C ILE A 539 1.06 -9.99 3.75
N MET A 540 1.60 -8.96 4.41
CA MET A 540 0.99 -8.42 5.62
C MET A 540 -0.44 -7.94 5.38
N SER A 541 -0.68 -7.12 4.34
CA SER A 541 -2.03 -6.60 4.04
C SER A 541 -3.07 -7.71 3.81
N SER A 542 -2.64 -8.86 3.28
CA SER A 542 -3.55 -9.99 3.01
C SER A 542 -3.91 -10.78 4.27
N TYR A 543 -3.01 -10.89 5.25
CA TYR A 543 -3.15 -11.82 6.39
C TYR A 543 -3.19 -11.15 7.77
N LEU A 544 -2.89 -9.86 7.87
CA LEU A 544 -2.84 -9.12 9.13
C LEU A 544 -3.91 -8.02 9.12
N VAL A 545 -4.80 -8.08 10.11
CA VAL A 545 -5.73 -7.00 10.45
C VAL A 545 -5.48 -6.60 11.89
N LEU A 546 -5.36 -5.31 12.16
CA LEU A 546 -5.18 -4.78 13.50
C LEU A 546 -6.16 -3.63 13.73
N GLU A 547 -6.76 -3.59 14.92
CA GLU A 547 -7.67 -2.52 15.34
C GLU A 547 -7.39 -2.10 16.78
N SER A 548 -7.41 -0.79 17.04
CA SER A 548 -7.16 -0.20 18.36
C SER A 548 -8.44 -0.19 19.20
N GLU A 549 -8.34 -0.67 20.44
CA GLU A 549 -9.47 -0.68 21.38
C GLU A 549 -9.69 0.67 22.08
N ASP A 550 -8.63 1.43 22.32
CA ASP A 550 -8.68 2.67 23.09
C ASP A 550 -9.40 3.81 22.35
N ASP A 551 -9.19 3.91 21.04
CA ASP A 551 -9.82 4.88 20.14
C ASP A 551 -11.32 4.64 20.00
N LYS A 552 -11.79 3.40 20.24
CA LYS A 552 -13.20 3.01 20.06
C LYS A 552 -13.88 2.88 21.42
N LYS A 553 -14.53 3.98 21.84
CA LYS A 553 -15.17 4.10 23.16
C LYS A 553 -16.33 3.12 23.39
N THR A 554 -17.00 2.67 22.33
CA THR A 554 -18.18 1.77 22.41
C THR A 554 -17.96 0.46 21.66
N SER A 555 -18.69 -0.60 22.04
CA SER A 555 -18.67 -1.89 21.33
C SER A 555 -19.16 -1.75 19.89
N GLY A 556 -20.16 -0.89 19.63
CA GLY A 556 -20.63 -0.58 18.28
C GLY A 556 -19.58 0.09 17.38
N ALA A 557 -18.79 1.02 17.92
CA ALA A 557 -17.72 1.66 17.15
C ALA A 557 -16.60 0.67 16.80
N LEU A 558 -16.21 -0.19 17.75
CA LEU A 558 -15.22 -1.25 17.51
C LEU A 558 -15.76 -2.29 16.52
N ALA A 559 -17.04 -2.67 16.63
CA ALA A 559 -17.68 -3.57 15.68
C ALA A 559 -17.70 -3.00 14.25
N ALA A 560 -18.01 -1.70 14.11
CA ALA A 560 -18.02 -1.04 12.81
C ALA A 560 -16.64 -1.01 12.15
N ALA A 561 -15.56 -0.82 12.94
CA ALA A 561 -14.19 -0.91 12.46
C ALA A 561 -13.85 -2.34 12.01
N LEU A 562 -14.10 -3.33 12.88
CA LEU A 562 -13.88 -4.75 12.58
C LEU A 562 -14.67 -5.23 11.35
N LYS A 563 -15.90 -4.76 11.15
CA LYS A 563 -16.75 -5.13 9.98
C LYS A 563 -16.18 -4.71 8.63
N LYS A 564 -15.22 -3.78 8.59
CA LYS A 564 -14.59 -3.37 7.33
C LYS A 564 -13.74 -4.49 6.72
N HIS A 565 -13.29 -5.42 7.56
CA HIS A 565 -12.32 -6.45 7.17
C HIS A 565 -12.99 -7.80 6.96
N LYS A 566 -12.86 -8.37 5.77
CA LYS A 566 -13.41 -9.70 5.45
C LYS A 566 -12.88 -10.82 6.33
N LEU A 567 -11.66 -10.69 6.84
CA LEU A 567 -11.08 -11.66 7.77
C LEU A 567 -11.83 -11.78 9.10
N VAL A 568 -12.55 -10.73 9.51
CA VAL A 568 -13.42 -10.80 10.67
C VAL A 568 -14.71 -11.54 10.33
N GLN A 569 -15.18 -11.47 9.09
CA GLN A 569 -16.50 -11.97 8.66
C GLN A 569 -16.48 -13.40 8.11
N VAL A 570 -15.38 -14.14 8.30
CA VAL A 570 -15.25 -15.49 7.74
C VAL A 570 -16.36 -16.40 8.25
N ASP A 571 -17.07 -17.02 7.30
CA ASP A 571 -18.03 -18.08 7.55
C ASP A 571 -17.26 -19.40 7.80
N THR A 572 -17.59 -20.05 8.90
CA THR A 572 -16.94 -21.26 9.38
C THR A 572 -17.64 -22.54 8.90
N ALA A 573 -18.76 -22.41 8.18
CA ALA A 573 -19.66 -23.53 7.90
C ALA A 573 -19.36 -24.40 6.66
N SER A 574 -18.39 -24.09 5.79
CA SER A 574 -18.26 -24.90 4.55
C SER A 574 -16.90 -25.29 3.97
N MET A 575 -15.76 -24.62 4.20
CA MET A 575 -14.49 -25.04 3.53
C MET A 575 -13.17 -24.58 4.18
N SER A 576 -13.17 -23.64 5.13
CA SER A 576 -11.96 -22.90 5.53
C SER A 576 -11.21 -23.46 6.74
N GLY A 577 -11.86 -24.26 7.60
CA GLY A 577 -11.33 -24.65 8.91
C GLY A 577 -11.92 -23.81 10.04
N ASN A 578 -11.55 -24.09 11.29
CA ASN A 578 -12.15 -23.43 12.45
C ASN A 578 -11.59 -22.01 12.64
N LEU A 579 -12.43 -21.10 13.15
CA LEU A 579 -12.02 -19.78 13.61
C LEU A 579 -11.76 -19.80 15.10
N ILE A 580 -10.61 -19.29 15.52
CA ILE A 580 -10.23 -19.29 16.93
C ILE A 580 -10.15 -17.90 17.48
N ILE A 581 -10.89 -17.66 18.55
CA ILE A 581 -10.82 -16.43 19.34
C ILE A 581 -9.91 -16.71 20.53
N VAL A 582 -8.70 -16.15 20.50
CA VAL A 582 -7.67 -16.37 21.51
C VAL A 582 -7.73 -15.27 22.57
N MET A 583 -7.65 -15.68 23.83
CA MET A 583 -7.41 -14.78 24.95
C MET A 583 -6.36 -15.38 25.89
N ASP A 584 -5.26 -14.68 26.07
CA ASP A 584 -4.25 -14.99 27.06
C ASP A 584 -4.31 -14.01 28.22
N VAL A 585 -4.76 -14.48 29.38
CA VAL A 585 -4.83 -13.67 30.60
C VAL A 585 -3.43 -13.21 31.06
N ASN A 586 -2.37 -13.91 30.65
CA ASN A 586 -1.00 -13.48 30.93
C ASN A 586 -0.66 -12.15 30.22
N GLY A 587 -1.30 -11.87 29.09
CA GLY A 587 -1.06 -10.70 28.23
C GLY A 587 -2.13 -9.61 28.32
N TRP A 588 -3.06 -9.68 29.28
CA TRP A 588 -4.17 -8.72 29.38
C TRP A 588 -3.71 -7.27 29.64
N GLY A 589 -2.59 -7.10 30.34
CA GLY A 589 -2.02 -5.83 30.73
C GLY A 589 -0.85 -6.00 31.70
N GLU A 590 -0.46 -4.93 32.37
CA GLU A 590 0.67 -4.94 33.29
C GLU A 590 0.34 -4.38 34.69
N ALA A 591 0.86 -5.02 35.74
CA ALA A 591 0.65 -4.60 37.13
C ALA A 591 1.60 -3.44 37.53
N ILE A 592 1.14 -2.49 38.35
CA ILE A 592 1.97 -1.36 38.87
C ILE A 592 3.16 -1.87 39.66
N THR A 593 2.96 -2.88 40.50
CA THR A 593 3.98 -3.38 41.44
C THR A 593 4.39 -4.77 41.03
N ALA A 594 5.70 -4.99 40.88
CA ALA A 594 6.29 -6.28 40.51
C ALA A 594 5.59 -6.97 39.32
N PRO A 595 5.55 -6.33 38.13
CA PRO A 595 4.87 -6.88 36.93
C PRO A 595 5.44 -8.22 36.45
N HIS A 596 6.68 -8.53 36.85
CA HIS A 596 7.32 -9.82 36.59
C HIS A 596 6.80 -10.96 37.49
N ILE A 597 6.04 -10.65 38.55
CA ILE A 597 5.37 -11.59 39.47
C ILE A 597 3.84 -11.52 39.35
N ARG A 598 3.31 -10.31 39.19
CA ARG A 598 1.88 -10.00 39.32
C ARG A 598 1.25 -9.72 37.96
N ARG A 599 0.05 -10.26 37.77
CA ARG A 599 -0.83 -9.94 36.64
C ARG A 599 -1.91 -8.95 37.08
N PRO A 600 -2.32 -7.99 36.25
CA PRO A 600 -3.34 -7.01 36.62
C PRO A 600 -4.75 -7.63 36.67
N PRO A 601 -5.70 -7.06 37.42
CA PRO A 601 -7.10 -7.49 37.35
C PRO A 601 -7.66 -7.32 35.93
N ILE A 602 -8.56 -8.22 35.52
CA ILE A 602 -9.25 -8.12 34.23
C ILE A 602 -10.42 -7.16 34.39
N GLN A 603 -10.48 -6.14 33.54
CA GLN A 603 -11.57 -5.17 33.56
C GLN A 603 -12.75 -5.72 32.76
N GLN A 604 -13.80 -6.15 33.46
CA GLN A 604 -14.94 -6.83 32.84
C GLN A 604 -15.65 -5.96 31.81
N SER A 605 -15.71 -4.64 32.01
CA SER A 605 -16.32 -3.69 31.07
C SER A 605 -15.62 -3.69 29.71
N ILE A 606 -14.28 -3.72 29.70
CA ILE A 606 -13.48 -3.78 28.47
C ILE A 606 -13.65 -5.15 27.80
N LEU A 607 -13.60 -6.22 28.59
CA LEU A 607 -13.77 -7.57 28.07
C LEU A 607 -15.14 -7.74 27.40
N ASN A 608 -16.22 -7.35 28.09
CA ASN A 608 -17.57 -7.37 27.53
C ASN A 608 -17.65 -6.53 26.26
N LYS A 609 -17.06 -5.32 26.25
CA LYS A 609 -17.02 -4.46 25.05
C LYS A 609 -16.37 -5.16 23.86
N ILE A 610 -15.22 -5.80 24.04
CA ILE A 610 -14.47 -6.45 22.97
C ILE A 610 -15.23 -7.64 22.42
N PHE A 611 -15.71 -8.50 23.31
CA PHE A 611 -16.52 -9.64 22.90
C PHE A 611 -17.79 -9.12 22.20
N GLU A 612 -18.61 -8.26 22.81
CA GLU A 612 -19.79 -7.67 22.14
C GLU A 612 -19.47 -7.12 20.74
N ALA A 613 -18.32 -6.44 20.57
CA ALA A 613 -17.88 -5.93 19.28
C ALA A 613 -17.58 -7.05 18.27
N ILE A 614 -16.85 -8.10 18.67
CA ILE A 614 -16.59 -9.27 17.81
C ILE A 614 -17.93 -9.94 17.42
N GLY A 615 -18.86 -10.08 18.35
CA GLY A 615 -20.16 -10.71 18.11
C GLY A 615 -21.01 -9.90 17.13
N LEU A 616 -21.08 -8.58 17.34
CA LEU A 616 -21.74 -7.65 16.42
C LEU A 616 -21.09 -7.65 15.04
N ALA A 617 -19.77 -7.72 14.98
CA ALA A 617 -19.02 -7.71 13.73
C ALA A 617 -19.25 -8.97 12.89
N ARG A 618 -19.28 -10.12 13.55
CA ARG A 618 -19.41 -11.44 12.92
C ARG A 618 -20.84 -11.84 12.63
N ARG A 619 -21.70 -11.74 13.64
CA ARG A 619 -23.06 -12.31 13.64
C ARG A 619 -24.15 -11.26 13.52
N GLY A 620 -23.80 -9.98 13.59
CA GLY A 620 -24.79 -8.89 13.66
C GLY A 620 -25.56 -8.82 14.97
N ALA A 621 -25.22 -9.65 15.96
CA ALA A 621 -25.88 -9.75 17.26
C ALA A 621 -24.88 -9.48 18.39
N SER A 622 -25.32 -8.75 19.42
CA SER A 622 -24.49 -8.45 20.60
C SER A 622 -24.44 -9.59 21.63
N ASP A 623 -25.31 -10.60 21.53
CA ASP A 623 -25.36 -11.69 22.50
C ASP A 623 -24.29 -12.75 22.21
N TRP A 624 -23.55 -13.13 23.26
CA TRP A 624 -22.50 -14.15 23.26
C TRP A 624 -22.97 -15.50 23.77
N LYS A 625 -24.24 -15.61 24.15
CA LYS A 625 -24.87 -16.87 24.55
C LYS A 625 -25.08 -17.84 23.40
N THR A 626 -24.76 -17.44 22.17
CA THR A 626 -24.77 -18.29 20.98
C THR A 626 -23.43 -18.19 20.25
N MET A 627 -22.84 -19.34 19.94
CA MET A 627 -21.63 -19.48 19.11
C MET A 627 -22.03 -20.14 17.79
N ALA A 628 -21.42 -19.73 16.69
CA ALA A 628 -21.65 -20.40 15.41
C ALA A 628 -20.83 -21.71 15.33
N PRO A 629 -21.32 -22.75 14.64
CA PRO A 629 -20.53 -23.95 14.36
C PRO A 629 -19.18 -23.59 13.70
N GLY A 630 -18.08 -24.10 14.25
CA GLY A 630 -16.72 -23.78 13.77
C GLY A 630 -16.05 -22.59 14.44
N GLU A 631 -16.73 -21.89 15.35
CA GLU A 631 -16.11 -20.90 16.25
C GLU A 631 -15.62 -21.58 17.53
N ILE A 632 -14.37 -21.32 17.92
CA ILE A 632 -13.78 -21.84 19.16
C ILE A 632 -13.16 -20.67 19.93
N VAL A 633 -13.59 -20.46 21.17
CA VAL A 633 -12.96 -19.49 22.08
C VAL A 633 -11.97 -20.24 22.96
N VAL A 634 -10.69 -19.84 22.90
CA VAL A 634 -9.61 -20.43 23.70
C VAL A 634 -9.11 -19.39 24.69
N CYS A 635 -9.26 -19.66 25.99
CA CYS A 635 -8.74 -18.80 27.05
C CYS A 635 -7.67 -19.52 27.88
N LEU A 636 -6.46 -18.97 27.91
CA LEU A 636 -5.45 -19.39 28.87
C LEU A 636 -5.55 -18.52 30.13
N ASN A 637 -5.70 -19.18 31.28
CA ASN A 637 -6.12 -18.49 32.50
C ASN A 637 -5.02 -17.76 33.29
N GLY A 638 -3.76 -17.86 32.86
CA GLY A 638 -2.63 -17.25 33.55
C GLY A 638 -2.43 -17.74 34.98
N GLY A 639 -2.87 -18.95 35.33
CA GLY A 639 -2.70 -19.56 36.65
C GLY A 639 -3.63 -19.01 37.75
N ARG A 640 -4.69 -18.27 37.38
CA ARG A 640 -5.69 -17.78 38.33
C ARG A 640 -6.65 -18.89 38.75
N SER A 641 -6.96 -18.97 40.04
CA SER A 641 -7.89 -19.96 40.61
C SER A 641 -9.37 -19.61 40.41
N ASN A 642 -9.72 -18.35 40.17
CA ASN A 642 -11.10 -17.91 39.95
C ASN A 642 -11.24 -17.24 38.57
N ASN A 643 -11.61 -18.03 37.56
CA ASN A 643 -11.89 -17.55 36.20
C ASN A 643 -13.39 -17.54 35.88
N SER A 644 -14.23 -17.36 36.89
CA SER A 644 -15.68 -17.32 36.68
C SER A 644 -16.11 -16.23 35.68
N PHE A 645 -15.25 -15.26 35.36
CA PHE A 645 -15.57 -14.18 34.43
C PHE A 645 -15.82 -14.63 32.98
N MET A 646 -14.99 -15.51 32.39
CA MET A 646 -15.26 -16.07 31.04
C MET A 646 -16.46 -17.00 31.10
N SER A 647 -16.54 -17.86 32.12
CA SER A 647 -17.67 -18.77 32.27
C SER A 647 -18.99 -18.04 32.47
N LYS A 648 -18.99 -16.90 33.17
CA LYS A 648 -20.16 -16.00 33.28
C LYS A 648 -20.52 -15.36 31.95
N LEU A 649 -19.54 -15.02 31.11
CA LEU A 649 -19.76 -14.46 29.77
C LEU A 649 -20.52 -15.46 28.88
N PHE A 650 -20.11 -16.73 28.89
CA PHE A 650 -20.76 -17.80 28.11
C PHE A 650 -21.94 -18.47 28.82
N GLY A 651 -22.17 -18.16 30.10
CA GLY A 651 -23.16 -18.84 30.93
C GLY A 651 -22.87 -20.32 31.21
N VAL A 652 -21.68 -20.82 30.85
CA VAL A 652 -21.26 -22.21 31.00
C VAL A 652 -19.76 -22.29 31.34
N GLY A 653 -19.40 -23.21 32.24
CA GLY A 653 -18.00 -23.46 32.62
C GLY A 653 -17.76 -23.46 34.14
N PRO A 654 -16.48 -23.43 34.57
CA PRO A 654 -16.12 -23.51 35.98
C PRO A 654 -16.75 -22.37 36.81
N GLY A 655 -17.36 -22.73 37.94
CA GLY A 655 -17.92 -21.76 38.88
C GLY A 655 -19.28 -21.16 38.48
N VAL A 656 -19.88 -21.61 37.37
CA VAL A 656 -21.28 -21.31 37.03
C VAL A 656 -22.14 -22.48 37.51
N GLY A 657 -23.13 -22.22 38.37
CA GLY A 657 -24.03 -23.26 38.87
C GLY A 657 -24.79 -23.94 37.72
N ARG A 658 -25.29 -25.17 37.93
CA ARG A 658 -26.20 -25.88 37.00
C ARG A 658 -27.57 -25.17 36.92
N SER A 659 -27.60 -23.91 36.53
CA SER A 659 -28.81 -23.27 36.03
C SER A 659 -29.09 -23.91 34.68
N LYS A 660 -30.34 -24.33 34.43
CA LYS A 660 -30.77 -24.87 33.13
C LYS A 660 -30.33 -23.88 32.05
N SER A 661 -29.36 -24.25 31.24
CA SER A 661 -28.94 -23.49 30.06
C SER A 661 -30.17 -23.31 29.17
N ARG A 662 -30.82 -22.15 29.27
CA ARG A 662 -31.97 -21.82 28.43
C ARG A 662 -31.43 -21.56 27.02
N GLY A 663 -31.31 -22.63 26.22
CA GLY A 663 -31.22 -22.55 24.76
C GLY A 663 -29.85 -22.46 24.09
N SER A 664 -28.71 -22.59 24.80
CA SER A 664 -27.38 -22.54 24.18
C SER A 664 -26.75 -23.94 24.01
N ASN A 665 -26.37 -24.31 22.78
CA ASN A 665 -25.61 -25.54 22.45
C ASN A 665 -24.09 -25.44 22.73
N ILE A 666 -23.68 -24.48 23.58
CA ILE A 666 -22.27 -24.24 23.88
C ILE A 666 -21.74 -25.33 24.80
N MET A 667 -20.72 -26.02 24.32
CA MET A 667 -19.90 -26.97 25.05
C MET A 667 -18.65 -26.29 25.58
N TRP A 668 -18.05 -26.84 26.63
CA TRP A 668 -16.77 -26.37 27.12
C TRP A 668 -15.86 -27.52 27.54
N ARG A 669 -14.55 -27.27 27.49
CA ARG A 669 -13.51 -28.21 27.87
C ARG A 669 -12.42 -27.53 28.69
N GLU A 670 -11.88 -28.24 29.67
CA GLU A 670 -10.70 -27.83 30.43
C GLU A 670 -9.49 -28.65 30.00
N ILE A 671 -8.41 -27.97 29.63
CA ILE A 671 -7.13 -28.58 29.28
C ILE A 671 -6.08 -28.06 30.26
N THR A 672 -5.37 -28.97 30.91
CA THR A 672 -4.22 -28.63 31.75
C THR A 672 -3.01 -28.43 30.87
N THR A 673 -2.50 -27.20 30.81
CA THR A 673 -1.26 -26.90 30.10
C THR A 673 -0.08 -26.99 31.07
N THR A 674 0.93 -27.79 30.77
CA THR A 674 2.10 -27.99 31.63
C THR A 674 3.36 -27.36 31.06
N PHE A 675 4.30 -27.04 31.94
CA PHE A 675 5.57 -26.40 31.60
C PHE A 675 6.74 -27.16 32.23
N THR A 676 7.92 -27.08 31.63
CA THR A 676 9.13 -27.68 32.21
C THR A 676 9.52 -26.95 33.50
N PRO A 677 9.83 -27.65 34.60
CA PRO A 677 10.22 -27.02 35.87
C PRO A 677 11.37 -26.03 35.71
N GLU A 678 12.37 -26.36 34.90
CA GLU A 678 13.56 -25.56 34.64
C GLU A 678 13.17 -24.21 34.03
N SER A 679 12.26 -24.20 33.06
CA SER A 679 11.81 -22.98 32.39
C SER A 679 10.97 -22.09 33.31
N VAL A 680 10.12 -22.67 34.16
CA VAL A 680 9.33 -21.92 35.14
C VAL A 680 10.23 -21.32 36.21
N GLN A 681 11.26 -22.06 36.64
CA GLN A 681 12.27 -21.57 37.57
C GLN A 681 13.05 -20.39 36.99
N SER A 682 13.39 -20.43 35.70
CA SER A 682 14.09 -19.33 35.01
C SER A 682 13.29 -18.02 34.93
N ARG A 683 11.96 -18.09 35.05
CA ARG A 683 11.04 -16.93 35.11
C ARG A 683 10.56 -16.60 36.52
N ARG A 684 11.20 -17.13 37.57
CA ARG A 684 10.76 -16.93 38.96
C ARG A 684 11.75 -16.08 39.75
N VAL A 685 11.23 -15.06 40.42
CA VAL A 685 11.97 -14.30 41.45
C VAL A 685 11.78 -14.98 42.80
N ARG A 686 12.88 -15.32 43.47
CA ARG A 686 12.84 -15.73 44.88
C ARG A 686 12.53 -14.48 45.71
N THR A 687 11.34 -14.44 46.32
CA THR A 687 11.06 -13.48 47.39
C THR A 687 11.49 -14.13 48.71
N SER A 688 12.24 -13.39 49.53
CA SER A 688 12.94 -13.88 50.73
C SER A 688 12.07 -14.64 51.75
N ARG A 689 10.73 -14.50 51.70
CA ARG A 689 9.80 -15.19 52.60
C ARG A 689 9.26 -16.54 52.10
N LYS A 690 9.70 -17.08 50.95
CA LYS A 690 9.06 -18.27 50.33
C LYS A 690 10.02 -19.34 49.80
N ALA A 691 11.01 -19.74 50.58
CA ALA A 691 11.79 -20.96 50.31
C ALA A 691 10.92 -22.24 50.22
N LEU A 692 9.68 -22.21 50.75
CA LEU A 692 8.74 -23.34 50.79
C LEU A 692 7.59 -23.33 49.75
N ALA A 693 7.51 -22.35 48.84
CA ALA A 693 6.37 -22.27 47.91
C ALA A 693 6.56 -23.15 46.66
N SER A 694 5.68 -24.14 46.47
CA SER A 694 5.69 -25.07 45.33
C SER A 694 5.70 -24.34 43.98
N LEU A 695 6.51 -24.85 43.04
CA LEU A 695 6.61 -24.33 41.68
C LEU A 695 5.36 -24.76 40.90
N LYS A 696 4.50 -23.79 40.53
CA LYS A 696 3.31 -24.08 39.73
C LYS A 696 3.70 -24.21 38.25
N CYS A 697 3.96 -25.44 37.81
CA CYS A 697 4.31 -25.77 36.42
C CYS A 697 3.09 -26.05 35.54
N SER A 698 1.91 -25.55 35.90
CA SER A 698 0.70 -25.74 35.10
C SER A 698 -0.24 -24.54 35.13
N GLN A 699 -0.98 -24.38 34.04
CA GLN A 699 -2.08 -23.44 33.86
C GLN A 699 -3.30 -24.16 33.29
N LYS A 700 -4.49 -23.57 33.40
CA LYS A 700 -5.70 -24.11 32.77
C LYS A 700 -6.01 -23.33 31.51
N MET A 701 -6.26 -24.06 30.44
CA MET A 701 -6.76 -23.56 29.18
C MET A 701 -8.20 -24.03 29.04
N PHE A 702 -9.11 -23.11 28.71
CA PHE A 702 -10.52 -23.39 28.54
C PHE A 702 -10.92 -23.19 27.10
N TRP A 703 -11.64 -24.15 26.55
CA TRP A 703 -12.21 -24.07 25.21
C TRP A 703 -13.73 -23.98 25.34
N TRP A 704 -14.35 -23.02 24.66
CA TRP A 704 -15.80 -22.97 24.45
C TRP A 704 -16.07 -23.07 22.96
N PHE A 705 -17.06 -23.86 22.57
CA PHE A 705 -17.41 -24.12 21.17
C PHE A 705 -18.86 -24.59 21.07
N ASP A 706 -19.46 -24.44 19.89
CA ASP A 706 -20.80 -25.01 19.64
C ASP A 706 -20.72 -26.54 19.48
N ALA A 707 -21.72 -27.27 19.97
CA ALA A 707 -21.77 -28.73 19.89
C ALA A 707 -21.68 -29.29 18.44
N ALA A 708 -22.07 -28.51 17.42
CA ALA A 708 -21.94 -28.89 16.02
C ALA A 708 -20.55 -28.58 15.41
N THR A 709 -19.62 -28.02 16.21
CA THR A 709 -18.26 -27.72 15.75
C THR A 709 -17.44 -28.99 15.58
N ASP A 710 -16.91 -29.22 14.39
CA ASP A 710 -16.02 -30.34 14.12
C ASP A 710 -14.60 -30.06 14.68
N ILE A 711 -14.18 -30.88 15.64
CA ILE A 711 -12.84 -30.85 16.24
C ILE A 711 -12.24 -32.25 16.08
N PRO A 712 -11.60 -32.54 14.94
CA PRO A 712 -11.08 -33.87 14.67
C PRO A 712 -9.95 -34.23 15.64
N VAL A 713 -9.84 -35.51 15.98
CA VAL A 713 -8.76 -35.98 16.87
C VAL A 713 -7.41 -35.83 16.16
N LYS A 714 -6.54 -34.97 16.69
CA LYS A 714 -5.24 -34.64 16.11
C LYS A 714 -4.14 -34.69 17.15
N SER A 715 -2.96 -35.16 16.74
CA SER A 715 -1.75 -35.07 17.55
C SER A 715 -1.33 -33.61 17.73
N TYR A 716 -0.88 -33.27 18.93
CA TYR A 716 -0.26 -31.96 19.17
C TYR A 716 1.06 -31.84 18.39
N LYS A 717 1.41 -30.62 17.97
CA LYS A 717 2.62 -30.40 17.15
C LYS A 717 3.91 -30.56 17.95
N HIS A 718 3.94 -30.03 19.16
CA HIS A 718 5.16 -29.86 19.95
C HIS A 718 5.18 -30.67 21.25
N CYS A 719 4.12 -31.41 21.53
CA CYS A 719 4.04 -32.29 22.70
C CYS A 719 3.42 -33.64 22.33
N GLN A 720 3.62 -34.63 23.18
CA GLN A 720 3.04 -35.96 22.98
C GLN A 720 1.54 -35.95 23.27
N GLY A 721 0.82 -36.87 22.65
CA GLY A 721 -0.62 -37.04 22.82
C GLY A 721 -1.45 -36.31 21.76
N THR A 722 -2.76 -36.47 21.89
CA THR A 722 -3.75 -35.86 21.01
C THR A 722 -4.63 -34.89 21.78
N ASN A 723 -5.34 -34.05 21.04
CA ASN A 723 -6.42 -33.24 21.57
C ASN A 723 -7.59 -34.04 22.17
N ALA A 724 -7.54 -35.38 22.21
CA ALA A 724 -8.50 -36.18 22.98
C ALA A 724 -8.19 -36.16 24.48
N PHE A 725 -6.99 -35.77 24.91
CA PHE A 725 -6.60 -35.69 26.32
C PHE A 725 -6.74 -34.27 26.90
N ASP A 726 -7.00 -34.19 28.21
CA ASP A 726 -7.10 -32.92 28.95
C ASP A 726 -5.73 -32.40 29.44
N LEU A 727 -4.66 -32.76 28.74
CA LEU A 727 -3.28 -32.42 29.07
C LEU A 727 -2.53 -32.01 27.81
N MET A 728 -1.88 -30.84 27.85
CA MET A 728 -1.06 -30.33 26.75
C MET A 728 0.29 -29.82 27.30
N GLY A 729 1.39 -30.41 26.85
CA GLY A 729 2.75 -30.08 27.32
C GLY A 729 3.59 -31.31 27.69
N PRO A 730 4.75 -31.13 28.33
CA PRO A 730 5.26 -29.86 28.87
C PRO A 730 5.84 -28.93 27.79
N PHE A 731 5.58 -27.64 27.91
CA PHE A 731 6.22 -26.59 27.10
C PHE A 731 7.39 -25.94 27.86
N SER A 732 8.40 -25.47 27.12
CA SER A 732 9.48 -24.67 27.71
C SER A 732 9.19 -23.18 27.56
N LEU A 733 9.14 -22.45 28.68
CA LEU A 733 9.01 -20.99 28.71
C LEU A 733 10.36 -20.34 28.36
N GLU A 734 10.38 -19.31 27.51
CA GLU A 734 11.63 -18.59 27.21
C GLU A 734 12.06 -17.72 28.40
N SER A 735 13.34 -17.59 28.73
CA SER A 735 13.77 -16.67 29.81
C SER A 735 13.33 -15.22 29.57
N TRP A 736 13.29 -14.36 30.61
CA TRP A 736 12.97 -12.93 30.41
C TRP A 736 13.93 -12.22 29.46
N LYS A 737 15.22 -12.62 29.44
CA LYS A 737 16.24 -12.04 28.57
C LYS A 737 15.99 -12.35 27.09
N SER A 738 15.28 -13.43 26.80
CA SER A 738 14.92 -13.86 25.43
C SER A 738 13.56 -13.35 24.96
N LEU A 739 12.77 -12.72 25.85
CA LEU A 739 11.52 -12.09 25.44
C LEU A 739 11.80 -10.78 24.69
N PRO A 740 10.93 -10.38 23.74
CA PRO A 740 11.02 -9.07 23.12
C PRO A 740 11.02 -7.98 24.19
N SER A 741 11.95 -7.03 24.09
CA SER A 741 12.08 -5.92 25.04
C SER A 741 11.98 -4.57 24.34
N ILE A 742 11.41 -3.60 25.05
CA ILE A 742 11.27 -2.22 24.62
C ILE A 742 11.62 -1.25 25.76
N PRO A 743 11.97 0.01 25.45
CA PRO A 743 12.13 1.04 26.46
C PRO A 743 10.87 1.18 27.33
N TYR A 744 11.05 1.35 28.64
CA TYR A 744 9.97 1.55 29.61
C TYR A 744 9.02 2.69 29.22
N GLY A 745 9.54 3.75 28.60
CA GLY A 745 8.72 4.85 28.05
C GLY A 745 7.75 4.39 26.96
N GLU A 746 8.22 3.62 25.98
CA GLU A 746 7.39 3.06 24.89
C GLU A 746 6.39 2.04 25.42
N LYS A 747 6.80 1.23 26.41
CA LYS A 747 5.92 0.24 27.04
C LYS A 747 4.67 0.86 27.67
N LYS A 748 4.77 2.06 28.23
CA LYS A 748 3.61 2.81 28.75
C LYS A 748 2.64 3.22 27.65
N LEU A 749 3.16 3.59 26.48
CA LEU A 749 2.34 3.95 25.32
C LEU A 749 1.62 2.72 24.74
N LEU A 750 2.30 1.57 24.74
CA LEU A 750 1.74 0.29 24.27
C LEU A 750 0.51 -0.14 25.10
N TRP A 751 0.61 -0.10 26.43
CA TRP A 751 -0.51 -0.50 27.29
C TRP A 751 -1.58 0.58 27.48
N GLY A 752 -1.24 1.85 27.25
CA GLY A 752 -2.13 2.98 27.44
C GLY A 752 -2.62 3.15 28.89
N LYS A 753 -3.50 4.13 29.12
CA LYS A 753 -3.96 4.48 30.48
C LYS A 753 -4.82 3.39 31.14
N ARG A 754 -5.47 2.52 30.36
CA ARG A 754 -6.48 1.56 30.87
C ARG A 754 -5.88 0.20 31.24
N ARG A 755 -4.80 -0.22 30.57
CA ARG A 755 -4.16 -1.54 30.77
C ARG A 755 -2.73 -1.46 31.30
N ALA A 756 -2.13 -0.27 31.33
CA ALA A 756 -1.15 0.05 32.35
C ALA A 756 -1.94 0.42 33.59
N ALA A 757 -1.68 -0.21 34.73
CA ALA A 757 -2.24 0.32 35.96
C ALA A 757 -1.58 1.71 36.21
N VAL A 758 -2.34 2.77 35.94
CA VAL A 758 -1.92 4.18 36.04
C VAL A 758 -1.71 4.53 37.50
N GLY A 759 -0.45 4.60 37.91
CA GLY A 759 -0.01 5.17 39.17
C GLY A 759 0.93 6.35 38.91
N GLY A 760 0.39 7.45 38.39
CA GLY A 760 1.05 8.76 38.42
C GLY A 760 0.08 9.75 39.05
N LYS A 761 0.47 10.37 40.18
CA LYS A 761 -0.27 11.49 40.77
C LYS A 761 -0.45 12.57 39.71
N THR A 762 -1.67 12.86 39.28
CA THR A 762 -2.02 14.23 38.90
C THR A 762 -2.39 14.95 40.17
N ALA A 763 -1.79 16.12 40.39
CA ALA A 763 -2.20 17.00 41.47
C ALA A 763 -3.72 17.26 41.36
N THR A 764 -4.40 17.28 42.50
CA THR A 764 -5.85 17.47 42.74
C THR A 764 -6.72 16.22 42.62
N GLY A 765 -7.40 15.89 43.74
CA GLY A 765 -8.53 14.95 43.79
C GLY A 765 -8.38 13.87 44.84
N GLU A 766 -8.88 14.15 46.06
CA GLU A 766 -9.06 13.23 47.18
C GLU A 766 -9.91 12.01 46.79
N THR A 767 -9.57 10.84 47.33
CA THR A 767 -10.53 9.90 47.95
C THR A 767 -9.80 8.75 48.63
N ASP A 768 -10.35 8.39 49.77
CA ASP A 768 -9.85 7.50 50.80
C ASP A 768 -9.77 6.03 50.38
N ASP A 769 -8.74 5.33 50.84
CA ASP A 769 -8.84 3.88 51.06
C ASP A 769 -7.87 3.47 52.18
N GLU A 770 -8.47 3.16 53.34
CA GLU A 770 -7.80 2.67 54.54
C GLU A 770 -7.30 1.24 54.32
N GLY A 771 -5.98 1.06 54.33
CA GLY A 771 -5.32 -0.25 54.27
C GLY A 771 -4.20 -0.33 55.29
N ALA A 772 -4.55 -0.79 56.49
CA ALA A 772 -3.75 -1.19 57.64
C ALA A 772 -2.21 -1.08 57.52
N ALA A 773 -1.65 -0.13 58.28
CA ALA A 773 -0.25 -0.13 58.67
C ALA A 773 0.02 -1.35 59.56
N VAL A 774 1.04 -2.14 59.20
CA VAL A 774 1.66 -3.10 60.12
C VAL A 774 3.13 -2.76 60.16
N ASP A 775 3.59 -2.50 61.37
CA ASP A 775 4.92 -2.03 61.76
C ASP A 775 6.03 -2.87 61.11
N ARG A 776 6.98 -2.14 60.52
CA ARG A 776 8.32 -2.63 60.21
C ARG A 776 9.18 -2.24 61.40
N ASP A 777 9.36 -3.16 62.33
CA ASP A 777 10.59 -3.29 63.09
C ASP A 777 10.59 -4.69 63.74
N GLU A 778 11.77 -5.25 63.89
CA GLU A 778 12.11 -6.59 64.40
C GLU A 778 12.16 -7.76 63.41
N ILE A 779 13.17 -8.60 63.66
CA ILE A 779 13.62 -9.81 62.96
C ILE A 779 14.68 -9.54 61.88
N ALA A 780 15.84 -9.08 62.35
CA ALA A 780 17.14 -9.54 61.85
C ALA A 780 17.54 -10.83 62.59
N GLU A 781 18.39 -11.64 61.94
CA GLU A 781 18.85 -12.98 62.37
C GLU A 781 17.76 -14.06 62.19
N GLU A 782 17.92 -15.11 61.40
CA GLU A 782 19.03 -16.03 61.23
C GLU A 782 18.64 -16.94 60.05
N THR A 783 19.51 -17.17 59.06
CA THR A 783 19.52 -18.41 58.24
C THR A 783 20.75 -18.42 57.34
N GLY A 784 21.49 -19.53 57.45
CA GLY A 784 22.80 -19.73 56.85
C GLY A 784 22.82 -19.65 55.32
N ALA A 785 23.97 -19.17 54.85
CA ALA A 785 24.36 -19.09 53.45
C ALA A 785 24.24 -20.46 52.76
N VAL A 786 23.41 -20.50 51.71
CA VAL A 786 23.51 -21.47 50.62
C VAL A 786 23.95 -20.65 49.43
N ASP A 787 25.05 -21.05 48.78
CA ASP A 787 25.61 -20.38 47.60
C ASP A 787 24.52 -20.14 46.54
N GLU A 788 24.09 -18.88 46.43
CA GLU A 788 23.10 -18.44 45.46
C GLU A 788 23.82 -18.20 44.13
N GLU A 789 23.56 -19.03 43.13
CA GLU A 789 23.66 -18.57 41.74
C GLU A 789 22.70 -17.37 41.61
N GLU A 790 23.29 -16.17 41.59
CA GLU A 790 22.59 -14.89 41.57
C GLU A 790 21.72 -14.80 40.30
N ILE A 791 20.43 -15.17 40.43
CA ILE A 791 19.44 -14.98 39.37
C ILE A 791 19.26 -13.46 39.22
N GLU A 792 19.96 -12.89 38.25
CA GLU A 792 19.93 -11.47 37.92
C GLU A 792 18.47 -11.04 37.61
N LEU A 793 17.90 -10.23 38.51
CA LEU A 793 16.49 -9.84 38.46
C LEU A 793 16.27 -8.73 37.42
N PRO A 794 15.16 -8.75 36.66
CA PRO A 794 14.82 -7.64 35.79
C PRO A 794 14.56 -6.37 36.61
N ASP A 795 15.16 -5.24 36.22
CA ASP A 795 14.92 -3.95 36.87
C ASP A 795 13.48 -3.49 36.59
N VAL A 796 12.63 -3.66 37.59
CA VAL A 796 11.20 -3.31 37.54
C VAL A 796 10.87 -2.05 38.32
N GLY A 797 11.89 -1.32 38.79
CA GLY A 797 11.73 -0.14 39.63
C GLY A 797 11.20 -0.46 41.02
N SER A 798 11.26 0.52 41.92
CA SER A 798 10.66 0.41 43.24
C SER A 798 9.21 0.88 43.20
N GLY A 799 8.29 0.12 43.80
CA GLY A 799 6.84 0.28 43.64
C GLY A 799 6.24 1.63 44.10
N ARG A 800 4.91 1.66 44.24
CA ARG A 800 4.13 2.85 44.62
C ARG A 800 4.72 3.50 45.88
N GLY A 801 5.11 4.78 45.81
CA GLY A 801 5.65 5.56 46.92
C GLY A 801 7.19 5.57 47.04
N SER A 802 7.93 4.94 46.12
CA SER A 802 9.39 5.01 46.12
C SER A 802 9.93 6.23 45.35
N SER A 803 11.10 6.73 45.77
CA SER A 803 11.80 7.84 45.10
C SER A 803 12.53 7.43 43.81
N LYS A 804 12.67 6.13 43.53
CA LYS A 804 13.38 5.59 42.37
C LYS A 804 12.40 5.25 41.24
N THR A 805 12.17 6.22 40.36
CA THR A 805 11.45 5.98 39.10
C THR A 805 12.41 5.39 38.07
N LEU A 806 11.99 4.31 37.38
CA LEU A 806 12.72 3.75 36.24
C LEU A 806 12.94 4.81 35.16
N ALA A 807 14.17 4.91 34.65
CA ALA A 807 14.45 5.77 33.51
C ALA A 807 13.67 5.29 32.27
N PRO A 808 13.15 6.19 31.41
CA PRO A 808 12.37 5.82 30.23
C PRO A 808 13.10 4.90 29.24
N THR A 809 14.43 4.90 29.27
CA THR A 809 15.32 4.12 28.40
C THR A 809 15.58 2.69 28.88
N VAL A 810 15.18 2.34 30.12
CA VAL A 810 15.40 0.99 30.65
C VAL A 810 14.60 -0.02 29.83
N GLN A 811 15.29 -1.03 29.32
CA GLN A 811 14.68 -2.10 28.52
C GLN A 811 13.90 -3.05 29.42
N GLN A 812 12.66 -3.34 29.05
CA GLN A 812 11.83 -4.32 29.74
C GLN A 812 11.14 -5.24 28.74
N PRO A 813 10.92 -6.52 29.09
CA PRO A 813 10.09 -7.41 28.29
C PRO A 813 8.73 -6.77 28.00
N VAL A 814 8.27 -6.79 26.75
CA VAL A 814 6.97 -6.23 26.33
C VAL A 814 5.85 -6.80 27.21
N VAL A 815 5.84 -8.13 27.38
CA VAL A 815 4.94 -8.84 28.29
C VAL A 815 5.75 -9.85 29.11
N TYR A 816 5.86 -9.64 30.42
CA TYR A 816 6.67 -10.50 31.32
C TYR A 816 6.21 -11.97 31.38
N HIS A 817 4.92 -12.19 31.16
CA HIS A 817 4.29 -13.49 31.28
C HIS A 817 3.90 -14.09 29.91
N GLU A 818 4.48 -13.60 28.81
CA GLU A 818 4.16 -14.06 27.46
C GLU A 818 4.35 -15.57 27.28
N MET A 819 3.38 -16.23 26.66
CA MET A 819 3.46 -17.66 26.39
C MET A 819 4.23 -17.95 25.10
N PRO A 820 4.95 -19.07 25.03
CA PRO A 820 5.68 -19.44 23.82
C PRO A 820 4.73 -19.72 22.65
N VAL A 821 5.11 -19.30 21.45
CA VAL A 821 4.30 -19.52 20.23
C VAL A 821 4.01 -21.00 19.98
N THR A 822 4.91 -21.89 20.39
CA THR A 822 4.74 -23.35 20.27
C THR A 822 3.50 -23.88 21.02
N LEU A 823 3.11 -23.23 22.11
CA LEU A 823 1.88 -23.56 22.84
C LEU A 823 0.66 -23.24 21.97
N TRP A 824 0.61 -22.04 21.40
CA TRP A 824 -0.49 -21.60 20.54
C TRP A 824 -0.54 -22.42 19.26
N GLU A 825 0.60 -22.70 18.62
CA GLU A 825 0.69 -23.55 17.45
C GLU A 825 0.11 -24.95 17.69
N SER A 826 0.38 -25.53 18.87
CA SER A 826 -0.18 -26.83 19.24
C SER A 826 -1.69 -26.76 19.44
N ALA A 827 -2.19 -25.68 20.07
CA ALA A 827 -3.62 -25.45 20.26
C ALA A 827 -4.35 -25.23 18.92
N LEU A 828 -3.78 -24.43 18.01
CA LEU A 828 -4.33 -24.13 16.69
C LEU A 828 -4.38 -25.39 15.80
N GLN A 829 -3.33 -26.21 15.82
CA GLN A 829 -3.33 -27.49 15.08
C GLN A 829 -4.37 -28.46 15.64
N ALA A 830 -4.45 -28.56 16.97
CA ALA A 830 -5.40 -29.42 17.67
C ALA A 830 -6.88 -29.05 17.40
N THR A 831 -7.13 -27.84 16.94
CA THR A 831 -8.46 -27.31 16.68
C THR A 831 -8.72 -27.09 15.20
N SER A 832 -7.80 -27.49 14.31
CA SER A 832 -7.92 -27.25 12.86
C SER A 832 -8.15 -25.76 12.53
N ALA A 833 -7.45 -24.88 13.23
CA ALA A 833 -7.59 -23.44 13.05
C ALA A 833 -7.11 -22.98 11.67
N ALA A 834 -7.88 -22.10 11.04
CA ALA A 834 -7.49 -21.42 9.82
C ALA A 834 -7.38 -19.90 9.98
N HIS A 835 -8.10 -19.36 10.97
CA HIS A 835 -8.13 -17.94 11.26
C HIS A 835 -8.07 -17.70 12.77
N ILE A 836 -7.50 -16.56 13.16
CA ILE A 836 -7.28 -16.17 14.55
C ILE A 836 -7.85 -14.78 14.76
N ILE A 837 -8.67 -14.61 15.79
CA ILE A 837 -8.98 -13.32 16.40
C ILE A 837 -8.32 -13.30 17.77
N ASP A 838 -7.25 -12.54 17.92
CA ASP A 838 -6.52 -12.41 19.18
C ASP A 838 -6.99 -11.16 19.93
N VAL A 839 -7.62 -11.39 21.09
CA VAL A 839 -8.10 -10.35 22.01
C VAL A 839 -6.94 -9.77 22.84
N THR A 840 -5.79 -10.42 22.81
CA THR A 840 -4.58 -10.12 23.58
C THR A 840 -3.33 -10.36 22.71
N PRO A 841 -3.11 -9.55 21.65
CA PRO A 841 -2.04 -9.80 20.67
C PRO A 841 -0.60 -9.69 21.23
N GLN A 842 -0.44 -9.29 22.49
CA GLN A 842 0.83 -9.28 23.24
C GLN A 842 1.98 -8.59 22.49
N SER A 843 3.07 -9.29 22.19
CA SER A 843 4.19 -8.71 21.45
C SER A 843 4.02 -8.81 19.92
N GLY A 844 2.92 -9.38 19.43
CA GLY A 844 2.72 -9.67 18.02
C GLY A 844 3.45 -10.92 17.51
N ARG A 845 4.12 -11.69 18.37
CA ARG A 845 4.81 -12.93 17.95
C ARG A 845 3.86 -13.99 17.37
N LEU A 846 2.66 -14.13 17.93
CA LEU A 846 1.63 -15.02 17.35
C LEU A 846 1.13 -14.48 16.01
N ALA A 847 0.96 -13.16 15.88
CA ALA A 847 0.61 -12.50 14.62
C ALA A 847 1.67 -12.76 13.54
N ALA A 848 2.95 -12.59 13.88
CA ALA A 848 4.07 -12.83 12.97
C ALA A 848 4.11 -14.29 12.51
N TRP A 849 3.96 -15.23 13.44
CA TRP A 849 3.88 -16.65 13.10
C TRP A 849 2.67 -16.96 12.21
N ALA A 850 1.49 -16.40 12.49
CA ALA A 850 0.29 -16.62 11.70
C ALA A 850 0.46 -16.12 10.26
N VAL A 851 0.93 -14.88 10.10
CA VAL A 851 1.20 -14.29 8.77
C VAL A 851 2.27 -15.07 8.01
N CYS A 852 3.35 -15.50 8.67
CA CYS A 852 4.40 -16.32 8.05
C CYS A 852 3.90 -17.70 7.59
N ASN A 853 2.83 -18.22 8.20
CA ASN A 853 2.18 -19.47 7.83
C ASN A 853 0.91 -19.27 6.98
N ARG A 854 0.65 -18.04 6.50
CA ARG A 854 -0.55 -17.69 5.71
C ARG A 854 -1.87 -17.99 6.42
N LEU A 855 -1.87 -17.87 7.75
CA LEU A 855 -3.07 -17.92 8.59
C LEU A 855 -3.59 -16.49 8.78
N GLY A 856 -4.90 -16.31 8.60
CA GLY A 856 -5.54 -15.03 8.83
C GLY A 856 -5.47 -14.62 10.30
N TYR A 857 -4.93 -13.45 10.61
CA TYR A 857 -4.82 -12.93 11.96
C TYR A 857 -5.50 -11.56 12.10
N VAL A 858 -6.41 -11.47 13.06
CA VAL A 858 -7.04 -10.22 13.52
C VAL A 858 -6.58 -9.95 14.95
N GLY A 859 -5.85 -8.88 15.19
CA GLY A 859 -5.41 -8.49 16.53
C GLY A 859 -6.18 -7.26 17.05
N ILE A 860 -6.75 -7.36 18.24
CA ILE A 860 -7.36 -6.21 18.92
C ILE A 860 -6.32 -5.60 19.86
N ALA A 861 -5.60 -4.61 19.35
CA ALA A 861 -4.53 -3.94 20.05
C ALA A 861 -5.07 -3.00 21.14
N CYS A 862 -4.24 -2.77 22.16
CA CYS A 862 -4.62 -1.92 23.29
C CYS A 862 -4.67 -0.43 22.92
N THR A 863 -3.72 0.00 22.10
CA THR A 863 -3.54 1.38 21.63
C THR A 863 -3.09 1.40 20.19
N GLN A 864 -3.17 2.56 19.53
CA GLN A 864 -2.57 2.74 18.19
C GLN A 864 -1.06 2.43 18.18
N HIS A 865 -0.34 2.82 19.24
CA HIS A 865 1.10 2.53 19.36
C HIS A 865 1.38 1.02 19.47
N HIS A 866 0.47 0.27 20.10
CA HIS A 866 0.57 -1.18 20.13
C HIS A 866 0.37 -1.79 18.73
N MET A 867 -0.54 -1.24 17.90
CA MET A 867 -0.68 -1.68 16.51
C MET A 867 0.61 -1.47 15.73
N GLU A 868 1.17 -0.26 15.77
CA GLU A 868 2.42 0.09 15.08
C GLU A 868 3.58 -0.83 15.50
N TYR A 869 3.66 -1.16 16.80
CA TYR A 869 4.64 -2.10 17.33
C TYR A 869 4.46 -3.52 16.75
N ILE A 870 3.22 -4.03 16.70
CA ILE A 870 2.93 -5.34 16.12
C ILE A 870 3.25 -5.33 14.63
N GLU A 871 2.83 -4.32 13.87
CA GLU A 871 3.11 -4.23 12.43
C GLU A 871 4.61 -4.25 12.15
N LYS A 872 5.40 -3.47 12.90
CA LYS A 872 6.86 -3.47 12.79
C LYS A 872 7.46 -4.83 13.11
N THR A 873 6.93 -5.52 14.13
CA THR A 873 7.37 -6.86 14.51
C THR A 873 7.07 -7.88 13.41
N VAL A 874 5.84 -7.88 12.89
CA VAL A 874 5.43 -8.77 11.80
C VAL A 874 6.25 -8.50 10.54
N MET A 875 6.45 -7.23 10.17
CA MET A 875 7.26 -6.84 9.00
C MET A 875 8.67 -7.43 9.07
N LYS A 876 9.32 -7.29 10.22
CA LYS A 876 10.67 -7.82 10.45
C LYS A 876 10.71 -9.34 10.24
N GLU A 877 9.75 -10.07 10.81
CA GLU A 877 9.68 -11.52 10.71
C GLU A 877 9.32 -11.99 9.30
N VAL A 878 8.41 -11.31 8.60
CA VAL A 878 8.07 -11.62 7.20
C VAL A 878 9.28 -11.40 6.28
N LEU A 879 10.03 -10.31 6.47
CA LEU A 879 11.26 -10.07 5.71
C LEU A 879 12.32 -11.15 5.97
N ALA A 880 12.46 -11.61 7.22
CA ALA A 880 13.34 -12.73 7.56
C ALA A 880 12.85 -14.04 6.91
N ALA A 881 11.54 -14.31 6.95
CA ALA A 881 10.91 -15.48 6.38
C ALA A 881 11.08 -15.56 4.85
N LEU A 882 11.05 -14.42 4.15
CA LEU A 882 11.30 -14.33 2.71
C LEU A 882 12.72 -14.80 2.32
N SER A 883 13.68 -14.67 3.24
CA SER A 883 15.08 -15.05 3.02
C SER A 883 15.45 -16.43 3.57
N ASN A 884 14.51 -17.13 4.23
CA ASN A 884 14.78 -18.41 4.86
C ASN A 884 14.28 -19.58 3.98
N PRO A 885 15.14 -20.45 3.42
CA PRO A 885 14.73 -21.58 2.59
C PRO A 885 13.78 -22.57 3.26
N GLY A 886 13.74 -22.62 4.59
CA GLY A 886 12.81 -23.45 5.36
C GLY A 886 11.42 -22.84 5.55
N SER A 887 11.20 -21.60 5.12
CA SER A 887 9.94 -20.88 5.25
C SER A 887 9.00 -21.16 4.09
N GLY A 888 7.69 -21.29 4.35
CA GLY A 888 6.66 -21.32 3.31
C GLY A 888 6.50 -20.00 2.53
N LEU A 889 7.15 -18.93 3.00
CA LEU A 889 7.26 -17.64 2.30
C LEU A 889 8.57 -17.46 1.54
N TYR A 890 9.46 -18.46 1.50
CA TYR A 890 10.75 -18.31 0.84
C TYR A 890 10.61 -17.92 -0.63
N ALA A 891 11.27 -16.84 -1.02
CA ALA A 891 11.30 -16.37 -2.40
C ALA A 891 12.77 -16.11 -2.79
N PRO A 892 13.44 -17.04 -3.51
CA PRO A 892 14.87 -16.91 -3.84
C PRO A 892 15.22 -15.59 -4.52
N ALA A 893 14.34 -15.10 -5.40
CA ALA A 893 14.52 -13.83 -6.12
C ALA A 893 14.43 -12.57 -5.22
N LEU A 894 13.89 -12.72 -4.01
CA LEU A 894 13.71 -11.65 -3.02
C LEU A 894 14.53 -11.90 -1.75
N ALA A 895 15.35 -12.95 -1.73
CA ALA A 895 16.17 -13.31 -0.59
C ALA A 895 17.34 -12.34 -0.44
N ASP A 896 17.66 -12.01 0.80
CA ASP A 896 18.87 -11.25 1.10
C ASP A 896 20.10 -12.11 0.82
N LYS A 897 20.87 -11.76 -0.23
CA LYS A 897 22.08 -12.51 -0.63
C LYS A 897 23.09 -12.63 0.54
N ASN A 898 23.11 -11.67 1.46
CA ASN A 898 23.98 -11.71 2.65
C ASN A 898 23.51 -12.71 3.72
N ILE A 899 22.19 -12.87 3.89
CA ILE A 899 21.61 -13.85 4.83
C ILE A 899 21.71 -15.25 4.23
N GLU A 900 21.52 -15.39 2.92
CA GLU A 900 21.66 -16.67 2.21
C GLU A 900 23.07 -17.25 2.33
N GLN A 901 24.12 -16.42 2.17
CA GLN A 901 25.50 -16.83 2.40
C GLN A 901 25.74 -17.28 3.85
N LYS A 902 25.26 -16.53 4.84
CA LYS A 902 25.37 -16.92 6.26
C LYS A 902 24.62 -18.22 6.58
N ALA A 903 23.43 -18.42 6.02
CA ALA A 903 22.65 -19.65 6.20
C ALA A 903 23.35 -20.86 5.55
N LYS A 904 23.95 -20.68 4.37
CA LYS A 904 24.75 -21.71 3.69
C LYS A 904 26.02 -22.05 4.49
N GLU A 905 26.70 -21.05 5.06
CA GLU A 905 27.85 -21.27 5.94
C GLU A 905 27.46 -21.99 7.24
N GLU A 906 26.34 -21.62 7.87
CA GLU A 906 25.86 -22.27 9.08
C GLU A 906 25.43 -23.73 8.84
N ALA A 907 24.76 -24.00 7.70
CA ALA A 907 24.41 -25.36 7.29
C ALA A 907 25.65 -26.23 7.03
N LYS A 908 26.68 -25.65 6.39
CA LYS A 908 27.97 -26.33 6.16
C LYS A 908 28.68 -26.63 7.49
N ARG A 909 28.63 -25.69 8.44
CA ARG A 909 29.20 -25.84 9.79
C ARG A 909 28.51 -26.94 10.60
N LYS A 910 27.16 -27.03 10.53
CA LYS A 910 26.38 -28.11 11.15
C LYS A 910 26.71 -29.49 10.54
N GLN A 911 26.87 -29.58 9.22
CA GLN A 911 27.30 -30.82 8.56
C GLN A 911 28.72 -31.24 8.93
N GLU A 912 29.64 -30.28 9.09
CA GLU A 912 31.01 -30.56 9.55
C GLU A 912 31.03 -31.03 11.01
N GLU A 913 30.24 -30.42 11.90
CA GLU A 913 30.10 -30.90 13.30
C GLU A 913 29.50 -32.30 13.37
N GLU A 914 28.51 -32.62 12.54
CA GLU A 914 27.89 -33.94 12.51
C GLU A 914 28.85 -35.01 11.98
N LYS A 915 29.68 -34.66 10.97
CA LYS A 915 30.79 -35.51 10.49
C LYS A 915 31.84 -35.71 11.57
N LYS A 916 32.18 -34.67 12.33
CA LYS A 916 33.16 -34.74 13.41
C LYS A 916 32.68 -35.63 14.57
N LYS A 917 31.40 -35.52 14.95
CA LYS A 917 30.76 -36.41 15.93
C LYS A 917 30.72 -37.87 15.46
N LYS A 918 30.40 -38.12 14.19
CA LYS A 918 30.45 -39.48 13.61
C LYS A 918 31.87 -40.06 13.58
N ALA A 919 32.89 -39.23 13.32
CA ALA A 919 34.29 -39.64 13.33
C ALA A 919 34.80 -39.95 14.76
N GLU A 920 34.44 -39.15 15.77
CA GLU A 920 34.76 -39.44 17.18
C GLU A 920 34.08 -40.72 17.67
N THR A 921 32.82 -40.94 17.30
CA THR A 921 32.09 -42.16 17.68
C THR A 921 32.71 -43.41 17.04
N ALA A 922 33.23 -43.30 15.81
CA ALA A 922 33.96 -44.37 15.14
C ALA A 922 35.35 -44.63 15.75
N ALA A 923 36.04 -43.59 16.21
CA ALA A 923 37.36 -43.70 16.85
C ALA A 923 37.27 -44.37 18.24
N VAL A 924 36.21 -44.07 19.01
CA VAL A 924 35.94 -44.71 20.30
C VAL A 924 35.58 -46.19 20.13
N LYS A 925 34.89 -46.55 19.04
CA LYS A 925 34.56 -47.95 18.73
C LYS A 925 35.81 -48.76 18.34
N LYS A 926 36.74 -48.18 17.58
CA LYS A 926 38.04 -48.79 17.26
C LYS A 926 38.97 -48.95 18.48
N ARG A 927 38.89 -48.05 19.47
CA ARG A 927 39.65 -48.19 20.73
C ARG A 927 39.15 -49.34 21.60
N LYS A 928 37.83 -49.60 21.62
CA LYS A 928 37.25 -50.73 22.36
C LYS A 928 37.46 -52.10 21.69
N GLU A 929 37.69 -52.14 20.37
CA GLU A 929 38.04 -53.39 19.68
C GLU A 929 39.53 -53.77 19.82
N ASN A 930 40.43 -52.81 20.02
CA ASN A 930 41.86 -53.08 20.23
C ASN A 930 42.26 -53.45 21.67
N GLU A 931 41.40 -53.20 22.67
CA GLU A 931 41.66 -53.61 24.07
C GLU A 931 41.31 -55.07 24.36
N ASN A 932 40.65 -55.79 23.44
CA ASN A 932 40.23 -57.18 23.63
C ASN A 932 41.16 -58.23 22.97
N GLN A 933 42.32 -57.82 22.44
CA GLN A 933 43.35 -58.71 21.90
C GLN A 933 44.75 -58.35 22.41
N SER A 934 45.04 -58.54 23.69
CA SER A 934 46.38 -58.93 24.15
C SER A 934 46.32 -59.45 25.58
N GLY A 935 46.31 -60.77 25.71
CA GLY A 935 46.49 -61.43 27.00
C GLY A 935 47.96 -61.74 27.27
N GLN A 936 48.30 -61.72 28.56
CA GLN A 936 49.17 -62.70 29.23
C GLN A 936 50.71 -62.59 29.10
N THR A 937 51.37 -62.24 30.23
CA THR A 937 52.27 -63.10 31.06
C THR A 937 53.65 -62.50 31.45
N GLN A 938 53.90 -62.41 32.78
CA GLN A 938 55.18 -62.59 33.54
C GLN A 938 56.37 -61.62 33.34
N THR A 939 57.29 -61.32 34.27
CA THR A 939 57.44 -61.25 35.75
C THR A 939 58.75 -60.46 36.01
N GLU A 940 58.97 -60.04 37.26
CA GLU A 940 60.28 -59.86 37.95
C GLU A 940 61.10 -58.54 37.91
N THR A 941 61.03 -57.86 39.08
CA THR A 941 62.13 -57.29 39.91
C THR A 941 63.14 -56.26 39.35
N LYS A 942 63.16 -55.05 39.95
CA LYS A 942 64.20 -54.58 40.90
C LYS A 942 64.02 -53.10 41.33
N LYS A 943 63.98 -52.88 42.64
CA LYS A 943 64.28 -51.62 43.39
C LYS A 943 65.79 -51.30 43.29
N PRO A 944 66.36 -50.24 43.93
CA PRO A 944 65.89 -48.87 44.28
C PRO A 944 66.99 -47.77 44.08
N LYS A 945 66.67 -46.48 44.33
CA LYS A 945 67.46 -45.38 44.97
C LYS A 945 66.92 -44.04 44.44
N LYS A 946 66.35 -43.09 45.22
CA LYS A 946 66.71 -42.47 46.50
C LYS A 946 68.06 -41.72 46.44
N ASP A 947 68.01 -40.39 46.37
CA ASP A 947 68.38 -39.46 47.46
C ASP A 947 68.25 -38.00 46.94
N GLU A 948 67.49 -37.14 47.62
CA GLU A 948 67.93 -36.12 48.61
C GLU A 948 68.59 -34.92 47.90
N GLY A 949 68.38 -33.65 48.24
CA GLY A 949 67.67 -32.92 49.30
C GLY A 949 67.80 -31.43 48.92
N SER A 950 66.85 -30.57 49.23
CA SER A 950 66.68 -29.87 50.53
C SER A 950 67.38 -28.50 50.60
N SER A 951 66.72 -27.59 51.32
CA SER A 951 67.04 -26.20 51.67
C SER A 951 66.77 -25.16 50.58
N GLY A 952 66.05 -24.06 50.81
CA GLY A 952 65.41 -23.56 52.03
C GLY A 952 65.19 -22.05 51.90
N SER A 953 63.95 -21.62 52.16
CA SER A 953 63.51 -20.33 52.72
C SER A 953 63.93 -18.99 52.07
N GLY A 954 62.92 -18.15 51.79
CA GLY A 954 62.94 -16.77 52.30
C GLY A 954 62.46 -15.65 51.38
N ALA A 955 61.16 -15.35 51.44
CA ALA A 955 60.51 -14.03 51.41
C ALA A 955 60.78 -13.01 50.28
N GLY A 956 59.69 -12.48 49.70
CA GLY A 956 59.70 -11.18 49.02
C GLY A 956 58.59 -11.02 47.98
N GLU A 957 57.73 -10.04 48.18
CA GLU A 957 56.50 -9.75 47.45
C GLU A 957 56.64 -9.40 45.95
N SER A 958 55.49 -9.47 45.28
CA SER A 958 55.03 -8.63 44.15
C SER A 958 55.14 -9.18 42.71
N GLY A 959 53.95 -9.38 42.12
CA GLY A 959 53.61 -8.87 40.79
C GLY A 959 54.11 -9.63 39.55
N GLY A 960 53.31 -10.59 39.08
CA GLY A 960 53.27 -10.97 37.66
C GLY A 960 52.64 -9.85 36.80
N GLY A 961 52.76 -9.82 35.48
CA GLY A 961 53.17 -10.89 34.58
C GLY A 961 53.57 -10.40 33.19
N SER A 962 54.17 -11.35 32.49
CA SER A 962 54.80 -11.31 31.18
C SER A 962 53.85 -11.10 30.00
N THR A 963 54.26 -10.25 29.07
CA THR A 963 53.82 -10.24 27.67
C THR A 963 54.97 -10.74 26.79
N SER A 964 54.79 -11.88 26.11
CA SER A 964 55.71 -12.30 25.04
C SER A 964 55.04 -13.28 24.08
N GLY A 965 55.17 -13.00 22.78
CA GLY A 965 55.04 -14.03 21.73
C GLY A 965 53.97 -13.77 20.67
N LEU A 966 54.13 -12.70 19.89
CA LEU A 966 53.40 -12.52 18.62
C LEU A 966 53.99 -13.45 17.54
N SER A 967 53.09 -14.17 16.86
CA SER A 967 53.37 -15.19 15.84
C SER A 967 53.78 -14.59 14.49
N ALA A 968 54.73 -15.27 13.82
CA ALA A 968 55.25 -15.00 12.48
C ALA A 968 54.18 -14.92 11.36
N ALA A 969 52.92 -15.27 11.64
CA ALA A 969 51.81 -15.10 10.70
C ALA A 969 51.39 -13.63 10.51
N LEU A 970 51.61 -12.76 11.50
CA LEU A 970 51.19 -11.35 11.42
C LEU A 970 52.17 -10.52 10.56
N GLN A 971 53.46 -10.88 10.55
CA GLN A 971 54.47 -10.23 9.71
C GLN A 971 54.28 -10.56 8.22
N ALA A 972 53.87 -11.79 7.90
CA ALA A 972 53.59 -12.22 6.53
C ALA A 972 52.33 -11.57 5.91
N MET A 973 51.40 -11.06 6.73
CA MET A 973 50.22 -10.33 6.26
C MET A 973 50.52 -8.84 5.99
N LEU A 974 51.49 -8.25 6.69
CA LEU A 974 51.91 -6.87 6.49
C LEU A 974 52.79 -6.68 5.23
N ASP A 975 53.59 -7.69 4.86
CA ASP A 975 54.40 -7.64 3.63
C ASP A 975 53.59 -7.92 2.35
N LYS A 976 52.41 -8.56 2.48
CA LYS A 976 51.48 -8.78 1.36
C LYS A 976 50.59 -7.57 1.05
N ALA A 977 50.47 -6.64 2.00
CA ALA A 977 49.70 -5.39 1.83
C ALA A 977 50.51 -4.26 1.17
N LYS A 978 51.85 -4.32 1.18
CA LYS A 978 52.72 -3.29 0.57
C LYS A 978 53.01 -3.48 -0.93
N ASN A 979 52.63 -4.62 -1.52
CA ASN A 979 52.84 -4.91 -2.95
C ASN A 979 51.57 -4.80 -3.82
N LYS A 980 50.50 -4.14 -3.33
CA LYS A 980 49.24 -3.97 -4.07
C LYS A 980 48.88 -2.51 -4.42
N GLU A 981 49.77 -1.55 -4.15
CA GLU A 981 49.63 -0.13 -4.56
C GLU A 981 50.64 0.30 -5.64
N ALA A 982 51.12 -0.64 -6.47
CA ALA A 982 51.96 -0.32 -7.63
C ALA A 982 51.59 -1.15 -8.87
N SER A 983 50.33 -1.07 -9.30
CA SER A 983 49.88 -1.31 -10.70
C SER A 983 48.35 -1.18 -10.79
N GLY A 984 47.85 -0.09 -11.36
CA GLY A 984 46.42 0.15 -11.65
C GLY A 984 45.94 1.48 -11.13
#